data_AF-A0A931S058-F1
#
_entry.id   AF-A0A931S058-F1
#
_cell.length_a   1.000
_cell.length_b   1.000
_cell.length_c   1.000
_cell.angle_alpha   90.00
_cell.angle_beta   90.00
_cell.angle_gamma   90.00
#
_symmetry.space_group_name_H-M   'P 1'
#
loop_
_entity.id
_entity.type
_entity.pdbx_description
1 polymer ?
#
loop_
_entity_poly.entity_id
_entity_poly.type
_entity_poly.pdbx_seq_one_letter_code
_entity_poly.pdbx_strand_id
1 'polypeptide(L)'
;MSSIGTISSDPGDLYLAGLDQGQVPKVLKASFVREPLAKASIKNIDELARALSWATERNIPVIPRGSGSSGFGQTLPRTKALVLDLSFLNRILEVNARELWVRVETGVRWSDLEHYLKEEGLAIGSYPSSYYTTVGGWIATGGYGLCAWRFGHIKDQILELEILDAQGRKHTVHPGDDAFEAFIACEGQIGLLYAVKLNVRPKPQGVFPVLTNFPGTEEAMSFIDKLAKSDFSIVDLTYLSKEKMEHLEHGLSSKMAAKGAPLQEPHFDRKDSVFTLFENADEARRYENFLEKLGLRSRPASLKERSAASFIWFERFYPMKGKGAENFYLGNEVVVGLDAAALYAQGLRAIASRRALTGLAMEAHIIKGKVQPSCLFLAYYGVPRNSERPFGNIAAAIEFDLEAFRAGGRMYPIGIYKTPFLAKKFSAAEIERLKRVKAEFDPKGLFNPGKFFHWGAGLPLARRLFWAALTRLAPLGMTLLVKTASLLDQVAGTLLRRPEEKTLQAIRRDPVLRAAFECVQCGFCLPVCPAYLATNDEKTTARGKLLLYAAQQLPGSAPEGFQFSPLDAKSLQMCMHCAGCTKVCQSEIDLVPAWHKLEESVVKQWGQPKEELRDFVKSVEKSPQYHRLLREGAVVKEAPRPLPAGASGL
;
A
#
# COMPACT_ATOMS: atom_id res chain seq x y z
N MET A 1 -16.91 12.80 26.06
CA MET A 1 -15.87 12.88 25.01
C MET A 1 -14.45 12.88 25.59
N SER A 2 -14.23 13.31 26.84
CA SER A 2 -12.92 13.35 27.51
C SER A 2 -12.29 11.98 27.87
N SER A 3 -12.88 10.85 27.46
CA SER A 3 -12.44 9.48 27.79
C SER A 3 -12.16 8.59 26.55
N ILE A 4 -12.15 9.17 25.35
CA ILE A 4 -11.97 8.48 24.07
C ILE A 4 -10.74 9.04 23.37
N GLY A 5 -9.55 8.45 23.56
CA GLY A 5 -8.32 8.81 22.85
C GLY A 5 -8.01 10.31 22.73
N THR A 6 -7.20 10.69 21.75
CA THR A 6 -7.10 12.10 21.32
C THR A 6 -8.06 12.29 20.15
N ILE A 7 -9.19 12.97 20.40
CA ILE A 7 -10.14 13.36 19.35
C ILE A 7 -9.70 14.69 18.75
N SER A 8 -9.68 14.76 17.43
CA SER A 8 -9.45 15.99 16.68
C SER A 8 -10.61 16.27 15.73
N SER A 9 -11.04 17.52 15.73
CA SER A 9 -11.90 18.14 14.71
C SER A 9 -11.18 19.26 13.97
N ASP A 10 -9.85 19.30 14.08
CA ASP A 10 -9.01 20.30 13.41
C ASP A 10 -9.06 20.07 11.89
N PRO A 11 -9.24 21.13 11.06
CA PRO A 11 -9.43 20.99 9.63
C PRO A 11 -8.34 20.15 8.93
N GLY A 12 -7.06 20.36 9.28
CA GLY A 12 -5.98 19.58 8.67
C GLY A 12 -6.00 18.10 9.05
N ASP A 13 -6.38 17.76 10.28
CA ASP A 13 -6.56 16.36 10.69
C ASP A 13 -7.71 15.69 9.94
N LEU A 14 -8.84 16.38 9.78
CA LEU A 14 -9.99 15.86 9.01
C LEU A 14 -9.64 15.70 7.53
N TYR A 15 -8.91 16.67 6.98
CA TYR A 15 -8.42 16.60 5.60
C TYR A 15 -7.56 15.35 5.40
N LEU A 16 -6.50 15.16 6.21
CA LEU A 16 -5.59 14.02 6.08
C LEU A 16 -6.28 12.68 6.38
N ALA A 17 -7.20 12.65 7.36
CA ALA A 17 -8.00 11.47 7.67
C ALA A 17 -8.95 11.07 6.52
N GLY A 18 -9.34 12.03 5.68
CA GLY A 18 -10.15 11.85 4.49
C GLY A 18 -9.39 11.49 3.21
N LEU A 19 -8.08 11.17 3.30
CA LEU A 19 -7.24 10.77 2.16
C LEU A 19 -6.72 9.33 2.30
N ASP A 20 -6.42 8.68 1.18
CA ASP A 20 -5.65 7.44 1.11
C ASP A 20 -4.62 7.53 -0.02
N GLN A 21 -4.01 6.41 -0.42
CA GLN A 21 -3.02 6.43 -1.51
C GLN A 21 -3.66 6.70 -2.88
N GLY A 22 -4.95 6.42 -3.04
CA GLY A 22 -5.69 6.60 -4.28
C GLY A 22 -6.03 8.06 -4.53
N GLN A 23 -5.68 8.58 -5.70
CA GLN A 23 -6.08 9.93 -6.09
C GLN A 23 -7.49 9.89 -6.70
N VAL A 24 -8.47 10.44 -5.99
CA VAL A 24 -9.81 10.69 -6.57
C VAL A 24 -9.75 11.97 -7.40
N PRO A 25 -10.15 11.93 -8.69
CA PRO A 25 -10.26 13.14 -9.48
C PRO A 25 -11.12 14.20 -8.79
N LYS A 26 -10.70 15.47 -8.81
CA LYS A 26 -11.39 16.57 -8.12
C LYS A 26 -12.89 16.63 -8.44
N VAL A 27 -13.24 16.45 -9.71
CA VAL A 27 -14.63 16.44 -10.21
C VAL A 27 -15.48 15.31 -9.62
N LEU A 28 -14.86 14.21 -9.19
CA LEU A 28 -15.53 13.08 -8.55
C LEU A 28 -15.45 13.15 -7.02
N LYS A 29 -14.50 13.89 -6.44
CA LYS A 29 -14.24 13.91 -4.99
C LYS A 29 -15.50 14.20 -4.16
N ALA A 30 -16.24 15.26 -4.49
CA ALA A 30 -17.46 15.64 -3.75
C ALA A 30 -18.60 14.61 -3.87
N SER A 31 -18.63 13.82 -4.94
CA SER A 31 -19.61 12.76 -5.15
C SER A 31 -19.20 11.44 -4.50
N PHE A 32 -17.90 11.26 -4.22
CA PHE A 32 -17.35 9.99 -3.78
C PHE A 32 -16.78 9.95 -2.38
N VAL A 33 -16.39 11.09 -1.80
CA VAL A 33 -15.75 11.19 -0.49
C VAL A 33 -16.45 12.27 0.31
N ARG A 34 -16.72 11.98 1.59
CA ARG A 34 -17.25 12.94 2.55
C ARG A 34 -16.16 13.31 3.54
N GLU A 35 -16.23 14.53 4.04
CA GLU A 35 -15.37 14.96 5.13
C GLU A 35 -15.68 14.16 6.41
N PRO A 36 -14.65 13.71 7.15
CA PRO A 36 -14.85 13.09 8.45
C PRO A 36 -15.63 14.00 9.43
N LEU A 37 -16.37 13.40 10.36
CA LEU A 37 -16.96 14.11 11.49
C LEU A 37 -15.86 14.55 12.47
N ALA A 38 -14.96 13.61 12.78
CA ALA A 38 -13.84 13.75 13.69
C ALA A 38 -12.84 12.62 13.38
N LYS A 39 -11.60 12.79 13.83
CA LYS A 39 -10.58 11.74 13.90
C LYS A 39 -10.36 11.38 15.37
N ALA A 40 -10.31 10.09 15.71
CA ALA A 40 -9.86 9.63 17.02
C ALA A 40 -8.60 8.76 16.85
N SER A 41 -7.51 9.16 17.50
CA SER A 41 -6.29 8.34 17.61
C SER A 41 -6.39 7.41 18.82
N ILE A 42 -6.44 6.11 18.58
CA ILE A 42 -6.74 5.08 19.58
C ILE A 42 -5.44 4.45 20.09
N LYS A 43 -5.21 4.49 21.40
CA LYS A 43 -3.95 4.00 22.01
C LYS A 43 -4.10 2.69 22.78
N ASN A 44 -5.33 2.29 23.11
CA ASN A 44 -5.61 1.05 23.82
C ASN A 44 -7.01 0.53 23.48
N ILE A 45 -7.25 -0.72 23.85
CA ILE A 45 -8.48 -1.43 23.53
C ILE A 45 -9.72 -0.84 24.21
N ASP A 46 -9.58 -0.29 25.42
CA ASP A 46 -10.72 0.23 26.17
C ASP A 46 -11.20 1.57 25.58
N GLU A 47 -10.28 2.40 25.10
CA GLU A 47 -10.61 3.58 24.29
C GLU A 47 -11.37 3.20 23.02
N LEU A 48 -10.93 2.15 22.33
CA LEU A 48 -11.59 1.67 21.12
C LEU A 48 -13.02 1.20 21.41
N ALA A 49 -13.19 0.34 22.42
CA ALA A 49 -14.50 -0.17 22.83
C ALA A 49 -15.46 0.97 23.20
N ARG A 50 -14.99 1.97 23.97
CA ARG A 50 -15.79 3.16 24.31
C ARG A 50 -16.15 4.00 23.09
N ALA A 51 -15.23 4.17 22.13
CA ALA A 51 -15.50 4.89 20.89
C ALA A 51 -16.61 4.21 20.07
N LEU A 52 -16.56 2.88 19.98
CA LEU A 52 -17.56 2.08 19.27
C LEU A 52 -18.94 2.14 19.92
N SER A 53 -19.02 1.92 21.24
CA SER A 53 -20.29 2.06 21.98
C SER A 53 -20.89 3.45 21.79
N TRP A 54 -20.09 4.51 21.96
CA TRP A 54 -20.52 5.89 21.79
C TRP A 54 -21.05 6.18 20.38
N ALA A 55 -20.36 5.69 19.35
CA ALA A 55 -20.76 5.85 17.97
C ALA A 55 -22.06 5.09 17.67
N THR A 56 -22.20 3.88 18.20
CA THR A 56 -23.39 3.03 18.05
C THR A 56 -24.64 3.60 18.72
N GLU A 57 -24.51 4.17 19.92
CA GLU A 57 -25.60 4.87 20.62
C GLU A 57 -26.12 6.05 19.78
N ARG A 58 -25.24 6.72 19.03
CA ARG A 58 -25.54 7.92 18.25
C ARG A 58 -25.80 7.66 16.77
N ASN A 59 -25.73 6.40 16.34
CA ASN A 59 -25.81 5.99 14.93
C ASN A 59 -24.81 6.73 14.04
N ILE A 60 -23.59 6.96 14.58
CA ILE A 60 -22.49 7.58 13.84
C ILE A 60 -21.66 6.47 13.20
N PRO A 61 -21.48 6.46 11.87
CA PRO A 61 -20.59 5.52 11.23
C PRO A 61 -19.15 5.68 11.66
N VAL A 62 -18.39 4.59 11.65
CA VAL A 62 -16.96 4.60 11.95
C VAL A 62 -16.15 4.07 10.77
N ILE A 63 -15.02 4.72 10.49
CA ILE A 63 -14.08 4.34 9.41
C ILE A 63 -12.76 3.92 10.06
N PRO A 64 -12.42 2.63 10.07
CA PRO A 64 -11.12 2.20 10.57
C PRO A 64 -10.01 2.58 9.60
N ARG A 65 -8.89 3.03 10.16
CA ARG A 65 -7.70 3.44 9.41
C ARG A 65 -6.45 2.97 10.14
N GLY A 66 -5.59 2.21 9.42
CA GLY A 66 -4.20 1.96 9.82
C GLY A 66 -3.29 3.07 9.28
N SER A 67 -2.22 2.71 8.57
CA SER A 67 -1.31 3.71 7.95
C SER A 67 -1.95 4.59 6.85
N GLY A 68 -3.17 4.27 6.39
CA GLY A 68 -3.85 4.98 5.29
C GLY A 68 -3.11 4.84 3.94
N SER A 69 -2.52 3.66 3.69
CA SER A 69 -1.69 3.37 2.53
C SER A 69 -2.43 2.60 1.43
N SER A 70 -3.74 2.43 1.54
CA SER A 70 -4.52 1.68 0.55
C SER A 70 -4.83 2.53 -0.67
N GLY A 71 -4.82 1.95 -1.87
CA GLY A 71 -5.04 2.67 -3.13
C GLY A 71 -6.46 2.63 -3.70
N PHE A 72 -7.40 1.92 -3.06
CA PHE A 72 -8.71 1.62 -3.65
C PHE A 72 -9.91 2.25 -2.91
N GLY A 73 -9.68 3.20 -2.01
CA GLY A 73 -10.74 3.89 -1.27
C GLY A 73 -11.19 3.18 0.01
N GLN A 74 -10.43 2.19 0.51
CA GLN A 74 -10.83 1.41 1.69
C GLN A 74 -10.94 2.24 2.96
N THR A 75 -10.16 3.31 3.11
CA THR A 75 -10.19 4.18 4.29
C THR A 75 -10.89 5.52 4.02
N LEU A 76 -11.45 5.72 2.83
CA LEU A 76 -12.15 6.97 2.49
C LEU A 76 -13.57 6.97 3.08
N PRO A 77 -13.96 8.03 3.81
CA PRO A 77 -15.33 8.16 4.30
C PRO A 77 -16.30 8.41 3.15
N ARG A 78 -17.38 7.61 3.09
CA ARG A 78 -18.52 7.79 2.18
C ARG A 78 -19.68 8.56 2.80
N THR A 79 -19.62 8.71 4.11
CA THR A 79 -20.60 9.36 4.98
C THR A 79 -19.84 10.23 5.98
N LYS A 80 -20.52 11.18 6.62
CA LYS A 80 -19.94 11.95 7.71
C LYS A 80 -19.73 10.99 8.90
N ALA A 81 -18.49 10.60 9.16
CA ALA A 81 -18.15 9.46 10.00
C ALA A 81 -16.97 9.77 10.94
N LEU A 82 -16.88 9.04 12.06
CA LEU A 82 -15.72 9.07 12.94
C LEU A 82 -14.61 8.21 12.34
N VAL A 83 -13.47 8.81 11.99
CA VAL A 83 -12.30 8.04 11.54
C VAL A 83 -11.51 7.57 12.77
N LEU A 84 -11.29 6.26 12.88
CA LEU A 84 -10.55 5.64 13.96
C LEU A 84 -9.14 5.30 13.46
N ASP A 85 -8.14 6.07 13.89
CA ASP A 85 -6.73 5.79 13.62
C ASP A 85 -6.21 4.76 14.62
N LEU A 86 -6.06 3.52 14.13
CA LEU A 86 -5.66 2.36 14.90
C LEU A 86 -4.13 2.14 14.89
N SER A 87 -3.36 3.02 14.23
CA SER A 87 -1.90 2.88 14.08
C SER A 87 -1.12 2.97 15.39
N PHE A 88 -1.77 3.42 16.46
CA PHE A 88 -1.19 3.56 17.81
C PHE A 88 -1.60 2.42 18.75
N LEU A 89 -2.45 1.50 18.29
CA LEU A 89 -2.69 0.21 18.94
C LEU A 89 -1.60 -0.77 18.46
N ASN A 90 -0.36 -0.54 18.87
CA ASN A 90 0.84 -1.09 18.24
C ASN A 90 1.80 -1.81 19.20
N ARG A 91 1.27 -2.43 20.25
CA ARG A 91 2.06 -3.23 21.19
C ARG A 91 2.25 -4.65 20.69
N ILE A 92 3.46 -5.17 20.87
CA ILE A 92 3.73 -6.61 20.83
C ILE A 92 3.36 -7.13 22.23
N LEU A 93 2.38 -8.02 22.29
CA LEU A 93 1.73 -8.41 23.54
C LEU A 93 2.41 -9.62 24.17
N GLU A 94 2.82 -10.58 23.35
CA GLU A 94 3.42 -11.84 23.81
C GLU A 94 4.19 -12.52 22.69
N VAL A 95 5.31 -13.16 23.01
CA VAL A 95 6.15 -13.91 22.07
C VAL A 95 6.49 -15.25 22.69
N ASN A 96 6.28 -16.33 21.95
CA ASN A 96 6.65 -17.68 22.35
C ASN A 96 7.62 -18.27 21.34
N ALA A 97 8.93 -18.17 21.63
CA ALA A 97 9.98 -18.69 20.77
C ALA A 97 10.03 -20.23 20.73
N ARG A 98 9.48 -20.92 21.73
CA ARG A 98 9.44 -22.38 21.78
C ARG A 98 8.36 -22.95 20.88
N GLU A 99 7.18 -22.34 20.90
CA GLU A 99 6.02 -22.75 20.10
C GLU A 99 5.90 -21.97 18.78
N LEU A 100 6.82 -21.04 18.53
CA LEU A 100 6.93 -20.25 17.30
C LEU A 100 5.65 -19.46 16.97
N TRP A 101 5.16 -18.68 17.93
CA TRP A 101 4.08 -17.72 17.69
C TRP A 101 4.31 -16.38 18.38
N VAL A 102 3.64 -15.35 17.86
CA VAL A 102 3.61 -13.99 18.42
C VAL A 102 2.17 -13.49 18.49
N ARG A 103 1.81 -12.81 19.57
CA ARG A 103 0.54 -12.09 19.71
C ARG A 103 0.80 -10.59 19.69
N VAL A 104 0.14 -9.88 18.79
CA VAL A 104 0.36 -8.44 18.57
C VAL A 104 -0.95 -7.69 18.44
N GLU A 105 -0.93 -6.42 18.81
CA GLU A 105 -2.00 -5.50 18.43
C GLU A 105 -1.95 -5.22 16.92
N THR A 106 -3.13 -5.01 16.31
CA THR A 106 -3.26 -4.93 14.84
C THR A 106 -2.73 -3.65 14.22
N GLY A 107 -2.47 -2.62 15.03
CA GLY A 107 -1.78 -1.40 14.62
C GLY A 107 -0.26 -1.53 14.56
N VAL A 108 0.32 -2.64 15.03
CA VAL A 108 1.75 -2.95 14.81
C VAL A 108 2.03 -2.93 13.31
N ARG A 109 3.15 -2.33 12.89
CA ARG A 109 3.59 -2.38 11.50
C ARG A 109 4.43 -3.62 11.25
N TRP A 110 4.36 -4.17 10.04
CA TRP A 110 5.19 -5.32 9.65
C TRP A 110 6.68 -5.05 9.84
N SER A 111 7.13 -3.83 9.56
CA SER A 111 8.52 -3.40 9.81
C SER A 111 8.93 -3.45 11.27
N ASP A 112 8.03 -3.04 12.17
CA ASP A 112 8.29 -3.01 13.60
C ASP A 112 8.29 -4.43 14.18
N LEU A 113 7.37 -5.28 13.70
CA LEU A 113 7.26 -6.69 14.10
C LEU A 113 8.49 -7.50 13.68
N GLU A 114 8.90 -7.41 12.41
CA GLU A 114 10.06 -8.16 11.91
C GLU A 114 11.34 -7.74 12.63
N HIS A 115 11.51 -6.45 12.90
CA HIS A 115 12.66 -5.97 13.66
C HIS A 115 12.69 -6.57 15.07
N TYR A 116 11.57 -6.54 15.79
CA TYR A 116 11.48 -7.12 17.12
C TYR A 116 11.76 -8.62 17.11
N LEU A 117 11.13 -9.37 16.20
CA LEU A 117 11.31 -10.82 16.11
C LEU A 117 12.76 -11.20 15.79
N LYS A 118 13.45 -10.39 14.99
CA LYS A 118 14.85 -10.61 14.65
C LYS A 118 15.78 -10.57 15.86
N GLU A 119 15.49 -9.74 16.86
CA GLU A 119 16.21 -9.66 18.13
C GLU A 119 15.98 -10.93 18.98
N GLU A 120 14.78 -11.52 18.88
CA GLU A 120 14.39 -12.79 19.50
C GLU A 120 14.87 -14.03 18.72
N GLY A 121 15.64 -13.87 17.64
CA GLY A 121 16.08 -14.99 16.79
C GLY A 121 14.96 -15.61 15.94
N LEU A 122 13.88 -14.86 15.73
CA LEU A 122 12.69 -15.25 14.95
C LEU A 122 12.54 -14.37 13.70
N ALA A 123 11.59 -14.73 12.82
CA ALA A 123 11.19 -13.98 11.65
C ALA A 123 9.71 -14.24 11.35
N ILE A 124 9.08 -13.35 10.59
CA ILE A 124 7.73 -13.58 10.04
C ILE A 124 7.76 -14.53 8.82
N GLY A 125 6.62 -15.17 8.53
CA GLY A 125 6.43 -15.99 7.34
C GLY A 125 6.19 -15.13 6.08
N SER A 126 4.94 -14.97 5.67
CA SER A 126 4.56 -14.06 4.57
C SER A 126 4.28 -12.65 5.08
N TYR A 127 4.60 -11.66 4.24
CA TYR A 127 4.41 -10.25 4.59
C TYR A 127 4.20 -9.38 3.34
N PRO A 128 3.59 -8.19 3.46
CA PRO A 128 3.34 -7.34 2.32
C PRO A 128 4.63 -6.70 1.77
N SER A 129 4.64 -6.41 0.46
CA SER A 129 5.62 -5.47 -0.13
C SER A 129 5.45 -4.05 0.45
N SER A 130 4.25 -3.72 0.93
CA SER A 130 3.95 -2.52 1.72
C SER A 130 4.37 -2.65 3.20
N TYR A 131 5.66 -2.91 3.43
CA TYR A 131 6.26 -3.29 4.73
C TYR A 131 5.99 -2.34 5.92
N TYR A 132 5.71 -1.07 5.65
CA TYR A 132 5.42 -0.05 6.67
C TYR A 132 3.92 0.09 6.99
N THR A 133 3.11 -0.86 6.52
CA THR A 133 1.67 -0.93 6.83
C THR A 133 1.41 -1.72 8.09
N THR A 134 0.24 -1.47 8.69
CA THR A 134 -0.23 -2.16 9.90
C THR A 134 -0.64 -3.61 9.60
N VAL A 135 -0.38 -4.52 10.53
CA VAL A 135 -0.77 -5.95 10.48
C VAL A 135 -2.26 -6.11 10.17
N GLY A 136 -3.13 -5.43 10.91
CA GLY A 136 -4.58 -5.49 10.71
C GLY A 136 -5.03 -4.94 9.37
N GLY A 137 -4.37 -3.88 8.89
CA GLY A 137 -4.64 -3.30 7.57
C GLY A 137 -4.43 -4.32 6.45
N TRP A 138 -3.32 -5.05 6.46
CA TRP A 138 -3.04 -6.05 5.43
C TRP A 138 -4.01 -7.24 5.51
N ILE A 139 -4.28 -7.77 6.72
CA ILE A 139 -5.29 -8.82 6.96
C ILE A 139 -6.67 -8.38 6.42
N ALA A 140 -7.08 -7.15 6.70
CA ALA A 140 -8.37 -6.61 6.27
C ALA A 140 -8.45 -6.35 4.75
N THR A 141 -7.34 -6.32 4.02
CA THR A 141 -7.34 -6.02 2.56
C THR A 141 -7.13 -7.24 1.67
N GLY A 142 -6.60 -8.33 2.20
CA GLY A 142 -6.28 -9.49 1.38
C GLY A 142 -5.43 -10.50 2.14
N GLY A 143 -4.11 -10.28 2.18
CA GLY A 143 -3.17 -11.16 2.88
C GLY A 143 -2.19 -11.97 2.02
N TYR A 144 -2.06 -11.63 0.73
CA TYR A 144 -0.99 -12.11 -0.16
C TYR A 144 0.14 -11.07 -0.28
N GLY A 145 1.36 -11.56 -0.50
CA GLY A 145 2.56 -10.74 -0.57
C GLY A 145 3.83 -11.57 -0.77
N LEU A 146 4.95 -11.07 -0.24
CA LEU A 146 6.26 -11.71 -0.29
C LEU A 146 6.26 -13.01 0.54
N CYS A 147 7.04 -13.98 0.07
CA CYS A 147 7.22 -15.31 0.65
C CYS A 147 5.92 -16.16 0.70
N ALA A 148 4.86 -15.75 -0.02
CA ALA A 148 3.62 -16.52 -0.11
C ALA A 148 3.80 -17.87 -0.81
N TRP A 149 4.86 -18.05 -1.60
CA TRP A 149 5.22 -19.33 -2.18
C TRP A 149 5.40 -20.43 -1.13
N ARG A 150 6.19 -20.15 -0.08
CA ARG A 150 6.49 -21.12 0.98
C ARG A 150 5.49 -21.09 2.13
N PHE A 151 5.07 -19.90 2.54
CA PHE A 151 4.28 -19.72 3.77
C PHE A 151 2.78 -19.48 3.52
N GLY A 152 2.36 -19.40 2.25
CA GLY A 152 0.95 -19.33 1.89
C GLY A 152 0.31 -17.96 2.17
N HIS A 153 -1.00 -17.99 2.39
CA HIS A 153 -1.77 -16.78 2.68
C HIS A 153 -1.62 -16.41 4.17
N ILE A 154 -1.79 -15.13 4.53
CA ILE A 154 -1.73 -14.71 5.95
C ILE A 154 -2.71 -15.49 6.82
N LYS A 155 -3.88 -15.85 6.28
CA LYS A 155 -4.90 -16.60 7.03
C LYS A 155 -4.43 -17.97 7.49
N ASP A 156 -3.53 -18.60 6.74
CA ASP A 156 -2.95 -19.90 7.07
C ASP A 156 -1.87 -19.77 8.18
N GLN A 157 -1.48 -18.54 8.51
CA GLN A 157 -0.48 -18.20 9.52
C GLN A 157 -1.12 -17.61 10.78
N ILE A 158 -2.43 -17.37 10.80
CA ILE A 158 -3.14 -16.86 11.97
C ILE A 158 -3.63 -18.03 12.82
N LEU A 159 -3.34 -17.98 14.11
CA LEU A 159 -3.84 -18.92 15.12
C LEU A 159 -5.14 -18.42 15.77
N GLU A 160 -5.28 -17.10 15.89
CA GLU A 160 -6.37 -16.46 16.62
C GLU A 160 -6.54 -15.00 16.17
N LEU A 161 -7.78 -14.57 15.99
CA LEU A 161 -8.16 -13.16 15.80
C LEU A 161 -8.96 -12.68 17.00
N GLU A 162 -8.58 -11.51 17.53
CA GLU A 162 -9.37 -10.81 18.52
C GLU A 162 -10.04 -9.59 17.89
N ILE A 163 -11.36 -9.51 18.03
CA ILE A 163 -12.21 -8.58 17.29
C ILE A 163 -13.16 -7.81 18.21
N LEU A 164 -13.59 -6.64 17.77
CA LEU A 164 -14.65 -5.85 18.37
C LEU A 164 -15.86 -5.74 17.44
N ASP A 165 -17.04 -5.91 18.02
CA ASP A 165 -18.30 -5.61 17.36
C ASP A 165 -18.70 -4.13 17.51
N ALA A 166 -19.84 -3.74 16.94
CA ALA A 166 -20.31 -2.37 16.94
C ALA A 166 -20.61 -1.83 18.36
N GLN A 167 -20.87 -2.70 19.34
CA GLN A 167 -21.10 -2.31 20.73
C GLN A 167 -19.80 -2.24 21.54
N GLY A 168 -18.66 -2.54 20.92
CA GLY A 168 -17.37 -2.60 21.62
C GLY A 168 -17.19 -3.85 22.47
N ARG A 169 -17.97 -4.92 22.23
CA ARG A 169 -17.76 -6.21 22.90
C ARG A 169 -16.62 -6.96 22.21
N LYS A 170 -15.78 -7.60 23.02
CA LYS A 170 -14.61 -8.38 22.59
C LYS A 170 -15.04 -9.79 22.22
N HIS A 171 -14.54 -10.29 21.10
CA HIS A 171 -14.73 -11.68 20.66
C HIS A 171 -13.39 -12.25 20.21
N THR A 172 -13.23 -13.55 20.39
CA THR A 172 -12.08 -14.30 19.88
C THR A 172 -12.60 -15.31 18.86
N VAL A 173 -11.98 -15.34 17.69
CA VAL A 173 -12.36 -16.26 16.60
C VAL A 173 -11.12 -16.97 16.07
N HIS A 174 -11.30 -18.22 15.65
CA HIS A 174 -10.25 -19.14 15.26
C HIS A 174 -10.41 -19.63 13.82
N PRO A 175 -9.33 -20.11 13.18
CA PRO A 175 -9.43 -20.78 11.89
C PRO A 175 -10.49 -21.90 11.91
N GLY A 176 -11.42 -21.87 10.96
CA GLY A 176 -12.57 -22.77 10.90
C GLY A 176 -13.89 -22.11 11.30
N ASP A 177 -13.85 -21.01 12.07
CA ASP A 177 -15.05 -20.23 12.39
C ASP A 177 -15.53 -19.45 11.16
N ASP A 178 -16.85 -19.36 10.99
CA ASP A 178 -17.45 -18.52 9.94
C ASP A 178 -17.02 -17.04 10.09
N ALA A 179 -16.98 -16.54 11.33
CA ALA A 179 -16.53 -15.19 11.61
C ALA A 179 -15.05 -15.00 11.22
N PHE A 180 -14.16 -15.93 11.53
CA PHE A 180 -12.75 -15.84 11.16
C PHE A 180 -12.57 -15.60 9.65
N GLU A 181 -13.18 -16.45 8.81
CA GLU A 181 -13.10 -16.33 7.35
C GLU A 181 -13.78 -15.05 6.82
N ALA A 182 -14.72 -14.47 7.56
CA ALA A 182 -15.39 -13.23 7.17
C ALA A 182 -14.56 -11.98 7.48
N PHE A 183 -13.70 -12.02 8.51
CA PHE A 183 -12.85 -10.90 8.91
C PHE A 183 -11.56 -10.79 8.07
N ILE A 184 -11.17 -11.84 7.35
CA ILE A 184 -10.13 -11.77 6.31
C ILE A 184 -10.66 -11.01 5.10
N ALA A 185 -9.91 -10.02 4.62
CA ALA A 185 -10.28 -9.19 3.47
C ALA A 185 -11.63 -8.44 3.61
N CYS A 186 -12.06 -8.18 4.85
CA CYS A 186 -13.34 -7.52 5.19
C CYS A 186 -13.35 -5.99 5.00
N GLU A 187 -12.16 -5.39 4.84
CA GLU A 187 -11.94 -3.95 4.73
C GLU A 187 -12.59 -3.15 5.88
N GLY A 188 -12.66 -3.75 7.07
CA GLY A 188 -13.23 -3.11 8.27
C GLY A 188 -14.73 -2.84 8.20
N GLN A 189 -15.48 -3.61 7.40
CA GLN A 189 -16.93 -3.45 7.23
C GLN A 189 -17.80 -4.38 8.09
N ILE A 190 -17.21 -5.26 8.89
CA ILE A 190 -17.96 -6.23 9.72
C ILE A 190 -17.75 -5.93 11.20
N GLY A 191 -16.49 -5.72 11.58
CA GLY A 191 -16.04 -5.33 12.90
C GLY A 191 -14.61 -4.86 12.82
N LEU A 192 -13.98 -4.64 13.96
CA LEU A 192 -12.58 -4.20 14.03
C LEU A 192 -11.67 -5.27 14.59
N LEU A 193 -10.60 -5.57 13.87
CA LEU A 193 -9.49 -6.38 14.38
C LEU A 193 -8.68 -5.52 15.36
N TYR A 194 -8.43 -6.01 16.58
CA TYR A 194 -7.60 -5.28 17.55
C TYR A 194 -6.33 -6.03 17.96
N ALA A 195 -6.34 -7.36 17.94
CA ALA A 195 -5.15 -8.18 18.14
C ALA A 195 -5.19 -9.45 17.29
N VAL A 196 -4.01 -10.02 17.05
CA VAL A 196 -3.85 -11.25 16.27
C VAL A 196 -2.71 -12.09 16.85
N LYS A 197 -2.91 -13.40 16.90
CA LYS A 197 -1.86 -14.39 17.19
C LYS A 197 -1.41 -15.03 15.88
N LEU A 198 -0.13 -14.89 15.55
CA LEU A 198 0.49 -15.30 14.30
C LEU A 198 1.58 -16.34 14.54
N ASN A 199 1.67 -17.32 13.65
CA ASN A 199 2.86 -18.16 13.53
C ASN A 199 4.06 -17.32 13.10
N VAL A 200 5.20 -17.60 13.71
CA VAL A 200 6.52 -17.08 13.32
C VAL A 200 7.43 -18.26 13.03
N ARG A 201 8.69 -17.99 12.68
CA ARG A 201 9.67 -19.01 12.35
C ARG A 201 11.04 -18.64 12.90
N PRO A 202 11.99 -19.58 13.00
CA PRO A 202 13.37 -19.25 13.28
C PRO A 202 13.92 -18.28 12.22
N LYS A 203 14.73 -17.32 12.69
CA LYS A 203 15.42 -16.37 11.81
C LYS A 203 16.34 -17.14 10.85
N PRO A 204 16.25 -16.88 9.53
CA PRO A 204 17.13 -17.52 8.57
C PRO A 204 18.58 -17.09 8.77
N GLN A 205 19.52 -18.02 8.61
CA GLN A 205 20.97 -17.76 8.74
C GLN A 205 21.52 -16.89 7.60
N GLY A 206 20.82 -16.86 6.47
CA GLY A 206 21.15 -16.05 5.31
C GLY A 206 20.03 -16.07 4.28
N VAL A 207 20.16 -15.21 3.27
CA VAL A 207 19.25 -15.14 2.13
C VAL A 207 20.08 -15.11 0.85
N PHE A 208 19.67 -15.89 -0.14
CA PHE A 208 20.39 -16.14 -1.38
C PHE A 208 19.45 -15.88 -2.56
N PRO A 209 19.33 -14.61 -3.00
CA PRO A 209 18.48 -14.26 -4.14
C PRO A 209 19.13 -14.67 -5.46
N VAL A 210 18.32 -15.17 -6.38
CA VAL A 210 18.70 -15.52 -7.75
C VAL A 210 17.73 -14.87 -8.72
N LEU A 211 18.27 -14.24 -9.77
CA LEU A 211 17.49 -13.67 -10.88
C LEU A 211 17.76 -14.49 -12.14
N THR A 212 16.70 -14.88 -12.85
CA THR A 212 16.78 -15.62 -14.12
C THR A 212 16.00 -14.88 -15.19
N ASN A 213 16.62 -14.64 -16.35
CA ASN A 213 16.08 -13.80 -17.41
C ASN A 213 15.50 -14.65 -18.55
N PHE A 214 14.39 -14.21 -19.12
CA PHE A 214 13.62 -14.90 -20.17
C PHE A 214 13.32 -13.97 -21.35
N PRO A 215 13.20 -14.49 -22.58
CA PRO A 215 12.83 -13.69 -23.75
C PRO A 215 11.46 -13.03 -23.63
N GLY A 216 10.50 -13.70 -22.97
CA GLY A 216 9.14 -13.24 -22.80
C GLY A 216 8.45 -13.82 -21.58
N THR A 217 7.22 -13.33 -21.35
CA THR A 217 6.38 -13.77 -20.23
C THR A 217 5.99 -15.25 -20.32
N GLU A 218 5.77 -15.79 -21.52
CA GLU A 218 5.38 -17.20 -21.69
C GLU A 218 6.46 -18.15 -21.20
N GLU A 219 7.73 -17.91 -21.57
CA GLU A 219 8.86 -18.71 -21.12
C GLU A 219 9.09 -18.58 -19.62
N ALA A 220 8.91 -17.36 -19.06
CA ALA A 220 9.00 -17.14 -17.62
C ALA A 220 7.92 -17.91 -16.84
N MET A 221 6.65 -17.87 -17.29
CA MET A 221 5.55 -18.59 -16.65
C MET A 221 5.69 -20.11 -16.80
N SER A 222 6.14 -20.59 -17.97
CA SER A 222 6.46 -22.01 -18.19
C SER A 222 7.57 -22.49 -17.25
N PHE A 223 8.59 -21.65 -17.03
CA PHE A 223 9.65 -21.95 -16.08
C PHE A 223 9.13 -22.00 -14.63
N ILE A 224 8.27 -21.06 -14.22
CA ILE A 224 7.62 -21.08 -12.91
C ILE A 224 6.80 -22.37 -12.71
N ASP A 225 6.07 -22.83 -13.73
CA ASP A 225 5.32 -24.10 -13.68
C ASP A 225 6.27 -25.31 -13.50
N LYS A 226 7.44 -25.30 -14.15
CA LYS A 226 8.48 -26.32 -13.91
C LYS A 226 8.99 -26.28 -12.47
N LEU A 227 9.20 -25.08 -11.90
CA LEU A 227 9.60 -24.94 -10.49
C LEU A 227 8.53 -25.41 -9.52
N ALA A 228 7.25 -25.23 -9.84
CA ALA A 228 6.13 -25.74 -9.04
C ALA A 228 6.15 -27.27 -8.90
N LYS A 229 6.74 -27.97 -9.86
CA LYS A 229 6.88 -29.44 -9.91
C LYS A 229 8.23 -29.93 -9.37
N SER A 230 9.10 -29.02 -8.93
CA SER A 230 10.42 -29.34 -8.39
C SER A 230 10.38 -29.53 -6.86
N ASP A 231 11.46 -30.12 -6.33
CA ASP A 231 11.70 -30.28 -4.89
C ASP A 231 12.51 -29.12 -4.28
N PHE A 232 12.73 -28.04 -5.03
CA PHE A 232 13.50 -26.90 -4.54
C PHE A 232 12.82 -26.24 -3.34
N SER A 233 13.59 -26.00 -2.27
CA SER A 233 13.15 -25.31 -1.05
C SER A 233 13.13 -23.78 -1.24
N ILE A 234 12.40 -23.33 -2.26
CA ILE A 234 12.20 -21.91 -2.59
C ILE A 234 11.37 -21.25 -1.49
N VAL A 235 11.76 -20.03 -1.10
CA VAL A 235 11.07 -19.21 -0.10
C VAL A 235 10.14 -18.20 -0.75
N ASP A 236 10.64 -17.48 -1.75
CA ASP A 236 9.87 -16.52 -2.53
C ASP A 236 10.12 -16.75 -4.03
N LEU A 237 9.05 -16.57 -4.80
CA LEU A 237 9.08 -16.66 -6.25
C LEU A 237 8.27 -15.49 -6.81
N THR A 238 8.93 -14.60 -7.55
CA THR A 238 8.33 -13.37 -8.05
C THR A 238 8.67 -13.19 -9.53
N TYR A 239 7.67 -12.96 -10.36
CA TYR A 239 7.84 -12.53 -11.75
C TYR A 239 8.00 -11.01 -11.82
N LEU A 240 8.93 -10.55 -12.63
CA LEU A 240 9.20 -9.13 -12.91
C LEU A 240 9.21 -8.93 -14.41
N SER A 241 8.35 -8.06 -14.93
CA SER A 241 8.31 -7.85 -16.37
C SER A 241 9.54 -7.09 -16.88
N LYS A 242 9.84 -7.23 -18.17
CA LYS A 242 10.88 -6.44 -18.85
C LYS A 242 10.75 -4.95 -18.52
N GLU A 243 9.54 -4.40 -18.58
CA GLU A 243 9.29 -2.99 -18.33
C GLU A 243 9.59 -2.61 -16.87
N LYS A 244 9.31 -3.51 -15.91
CA LYS A 244 9.72 -3.33 -14.51
C LYS A 244 11.24 -3.31 -14.36
N MET A 245 11.96 -4.16 -15.09
CA MET A 245 13.43 -4.18 -15.07
C MET A 245 14.03 -2.89 -15.64
N GLU A 246 13.50 -2.41 -16.77
CA GLU A 246 13.87 -1.10 -17.35
C GLU A 246 13.60 0.05 -16.39
N HIS A 247 12.52 -0.07 -15.63
CA HIS A 247 12.15 0.91 -14.63
C HIS A 247 13.18 1.02 -13.50
N LEU A 248 13.60 -0.13 -12.96
CA LEU A 248 14.63 -0.20 -11.93
C LEU A 248 15.97 0.34 -12.42
N GLU A 249 16.34 0.03 -13.68
CA GLU A 249 17.55 0.53 -14.32
C GLU A 249 17.58 2.06 -14.43
N HIS A 250 16.49 2.66 -14.90
CA HIS A 250 16.37 4.11 -15.03
C HIS A 250 16.51 4.81 -13.67
N GLY A 251 15.83 4.29 -12.64
CA GLY A 251 15.90 4.80 -11.29
C GLY A 251 17.30 4.71 -10.67
N LEU A 252 18.03 3.62 -10.92
CA LEU A 252 19.41 3.47 -10.47
C LEU A 252 20.36 4.41 -11.22
N SER A 253 20.26 4.45 -12.55
CA SER A 253 21.09 5.30 -13.42
C SER A 253 20.98 6.78 -13.06
N SER A 254 19.76 7.29 -12.83
CA SER A 254 19.52 8.68 -12.48
C SER A 254 20.19 9.08 -11.16
N LYS A 255 20.19 8.20 -10.15
CA LYS A 255 20.86 8.46 -8.87
C LYS A 255 22.36 8.47 -9.00
N MET A 256 22.88 7.50 -9.75
CA MET A 256 24.30 7.36 -9.95
C MET A 256 24.86 8.59 -10.68
N ALA A 257 24.13 9.07 -11.69
CA ALA A 257 24.43 10.34 -12.36
C ALA A 257 24.36 11.55 -11.41
N ALA A 258 23.31 11.65 -10.57
CA ALA A 258 23.18 12.73 -9.58
C ALA A 258 24.32 12.76 -8.54
N LYS A 259 24.97 11.61 -8.31
CA LYS A 259 26.16 11.48 -7.45
C LYS A 259 27.48 11.66 -8.21
N GLY A 260 27.45 12.08 -9.48
CA GLY A 260 28.64 12.27 -10.30
C GLY A 260 29.33 10.98 -10.74
N ALA A 261 28.66 9.83 -10.62
CA ALA A 261 29.20 8.52 -10.93
C ALA A 261 28.23 7.72 -11.80
N PRO A 262 27.94 8.16 -13.06
CA PRO A 262 26.98 7.49 -13.92
C PRO A 262 27.36 6.02 -14.14
N LEU A 263 26.35 5.16 -14.29
CA LEU A 263 26.58 3.75 -14.65
C LEU A 263 27.24 3.68 -16.03
N GLN A 264 28.30 2.87 -16.12
CA GLN A 264 29.01 2.64 -17.39
C GLN A 264 28.29 1.62 -18.27
N GLU A 265 27.60 0.67 -17.65
CA GLU A 265 26.82 -0.37 -18.31
C GLU A 265 25.49 -0.61 -17.58
N PRO A 266 24.43 -1.10 -18.28
CA PRO A 266 23.16 -1.41 -17.65
C PRO A 266 23.29 -2.50 -16.59
N HIS A 267 22.77 -2.23 -15.39
CA HIS A 267 22.77 -3.17 -14.27
C HIS A 267 21.79 -4.33 -14.47
N PHE A 268 20.67 -4.08 -15.13
CA PHE A 268 19.63 -5.06 -15.43
C PHE A 268 19.57 -5.40 -16.92
N ASP A 269 19.23 -6.66 -17.21
CA ASP A 269 18.87 -7.05 -18.57
C ASP A 269 17.42 -6.63 -18.85
N ARG A 270 17.17 -6.07 -20.04
CA ARG A 270 15.85 -5.60 -20.46
C ARG A 270 14.97 -6.78 -20.92
N LYS A 271 14.72 -7.72 -19.99
CA LYS A 271 14.07 -9.01 -20.21
C LYS A 271 13.05 -9.30 -19.10
N ASP A 272 12.02 -10.09 -19.42
CA ASP A 272 11.15 -10.65 -18.39
C ASP A 272 11.98 -11.56 -17.48
N SER A 273 11.74 -11.52 -16.18
CA SER A 273 12.63 -12.14 -15.20
C SER A 273 11.86 -12.86 -14.11
N VAL A 274 12.44 -13.94 -13.60
CA VAL A 274 11.97 -14.68 -12.42
C VAL A 274 12.98 -14.48 -11.30
N PHE A 275 12.54 -13.84 -10.22
CA PHE A 275 13.27 -13.71 -8.98
C PHE A 275 12.93 -14.88 -8.07
N THR A 276 13.95 -15.57 -7.57
CA THR A 276 13.84 -16.71 -6.65
C THR A 276 14.65 -16.45 -5.40
N LEU A 277 14.08 -16.70 -4.23
CA LEU A 277 14.76 -16.53 -2.94
C LEU A 277 14.97 -17.89 -2.26
N PHE A 278 16.19 -18.12 -1.78
CA PHE A 278 16.52 -19.23 -0.89
C PHE A 278 17.04 -18.73 0.45
N GLU A 279 16.91 -19.55 1.48
CA GLU A 279 17.50 -19.31 2.81
C GLU A 279 18.64 -20.27 3.15
N ASN A 280 18.92 -21.22 2.26
CA ASN A 280 20.01 -22.18 2.36
C ASN A 280 20.97 -22.00 1.16
N ALA A 281 22.27 -21.88 1.45
CA ALA A 281 23.28 -21.63 0.44
C ALA A 281 23.49 -22.82 -0.51
N ASP A 282 23.41 -24.05 0.01
CA ASP A 282 23.52 -25.29 -0.79
C ASP A 282 22.33 -25.43 -1.73
N GLU A 283 21.13 -25.08 -1.26
CA GLU A 283 19.94 -25.11 -2.09
C GLU A 283 20.02 -24.08 -3.23
N ALA A 284 20.50 -22.87 -2.93
CA ALA A 284 20.77 -21.86 -3.96
C ALA A 284 21.81 -22.35 -4.98
N ARG A 285 22.90 -23.01 -4.52
CA ARG A 285 23.89 -23.62 -5.41
C ARG A 285 23.30 -24.73 -6.28
N ARG A 286 22.49 -25.62 -5.70
CA ARG A 286 21.79 -26.69 -6.41
C ARG A 286 20.90 -26.11 -7.51
N TYR A 287 20.20 -25.03 -7.20
CA TYR A 287 19.38 -24.29 -8.16
C TYR A 287 20.21 -23.63 -9.27
N GLU A 288 21.33 -23.00 -8.96
CA GLU A 288 22.25 -22.45 -9.97
C GLU A 288 22.77 -23.53 -10.93
N ASN A 289 23.10 -24.72 -10.43
CA ASN A 289 23.51 -25.86 -11.27
C ASN A 289 22.39 -26.34 -12.20
N PHE A 290 21.14 -26.28 -11.71
CA PHE A 290 19.97 -26.59 -12.52
C PHE A 290 19.78 -25.56 -13.64
N LEU A 291 19.95 -24.27 -13.35
CA LEU A 291 19.89 -23.22 -14.37
C LEU A 291 20.99 -23.37 -15.44
N GLU A 292 22.21 -23.74 -15.02
CA GLU A 292 23.33 -24.00 -15.93
C GLU A 292 23.01 -25.16 -16.89
N LYS A 293 22.49 -26.27 -16.37
CA LYS A 293 22.06 -27.42 -17.20
C LYS A 293 20.96 -27.07 -18.20
N LEU A 294 20.12 -26.07 -17.88
CA LEU A 294 19.10 -25.56 -18.79
C LEU A 294 19.62 -24.50 -19.76
N GLY A 295 20.90 -24.11 -19.68
CA GLY A 295 21.46 -23.02 -20.49
C GLY A 295 20.91 -21.64 -20.14
N LEU A 296 20.28 -21.49 -18.97
CA LEU A 296 19.67 -20.24 -18.51
C LEU A 296 20.62 -19.37 -17.69
N ARG A 297 21.79 -19.90 -17.31
CA ARG A 297 22.77 -19.17 -16.50
C ARG A 297 24.18 -19.72 -16.71
N SER A 298 25.17 -18.82 -16.68
CA SER A 298 26.59 -19.21 -16.60
C SER A 298 27.00 -19.54 -15.17
N ARG A 299 28.03 -20.38 -15.01
CA ARG A 299 28.59 -20.72 -13.71
C ARG A 299 30.10 -20.43 -13.66
N PRO A 300 30.60 -19.69 -12.65
CA PRO A 300 29.82 -18.96 -11.65
C PRO A 300 29.01 -17.82 -12.30
N ALA A 301 27.88 -17.48 -11.68
CA ALA A 301 27.09 -16.33 -12.11
C ALA A 301 27.96 -15.05 -12.16
N SER A 302 27.71 -14.20 -13.15
CA SER A 302 28.42 -12.94 -13.30
C SER A 302 28.18 -12.02 -12.09
N LEU A 303 29.11 -11.10 -11.84
CA LEU A 303 28.93 -10.09 -10.79
C LEU A 303 27.67 -9.26 -11.02
N LYS A 304 27.36 -8.95 -12.28
CA LYS A 304 26.16 -8.21 -12.69
C LYS A 304 24.89 -8.94 -12.23
N GLU A 305 24.74 -10.22 -12.56
CA GLU A 305 23.55 -11.00 -12.18
C GLU A 305 23.37 -11.11 -10.66
N ARG A 306 24.46 -11.36 -9.93
CA ARG A 306 24.41 -11.44 -8.45
C ARG A 306 24.05 -10.11 -7.83
N SER A 307 24.59 -9.02 -8.36
CA SER A 307 24.30 -7.66 -7.88
C SER A 307 22.87 -7.25 -8.18
N ALA A 308 22.36 -7.59 -9.37
CA ALA A 308 20.98 -7.32 -9.77
C ALA A 308 19.97 -8.05 -8.86
N ALA A 309 20.17 -9.34 -8.60
CA ALA A 309 19.32 -10.11 -7.68
C ALA A 309 19.36 -9.52 -6.26
N SER A 310 20.55 -9.13 -5.80
CA SER A 310 20.75 -8.52 -4.48
C SER A 310 20.06 -7.15 -4.36
N PHE A 311 20.12 -6.34 -5.42
CA PHE A 311 19.45 -5.05 -5.48
C PHE A 311 17.93 -5.19 -5.44
N ILE A 312 17.35 -6.12 -6.21
CA ILE A 312 15.91 -6.40 -6.19
C ILE A 312 15.47 -6.78 -4.78
N TRP A 313 16.22 -7.67 -4.12
CA TRP A 313 15.91 -8.03 -2.74
C TRP A 313 15.99 -6.83 -1.79
N PHE A 314 17.00 -5.97 -1.95
CA PHE A 314 17.17 -4.76 -1.14
C PHE A 314 16.08 -3.69 -1.37
N GLU A 315 15.54 -3.61 -2.59
CA GLU A 315 14.48 -2.66 -2.97
C GLU A 315 13.06 -3.27 -2.99
N ARG A 316 12.88 -4.53 -2.55
CA ARG A 316 11.59 -5.26 -2.60
C ARG A 316 10.40 -4.54 -1.95
N PHE A 317 10.65 -3.65 -1.00
CA PHE A 317 9.63 -2.86 -0.29
C PHE A 317 9.29 -1.54 -0.97
N TYR A 318 9.96 -1.24 -2.08
CA TYR A 318 9.84 0.02 -2.81
C TYR A 318 9.41 -0.19 -4.25
N PRO A 319 8.27 -0.87 -4.49
CA PRO A 319 7.81 -1.19 -5.84
C PRO A 319 7.45 0.05 -6.67
N MET A 320 7.34 1.22 -6.03
CA MET A 320 7.08 2.50 -6.67
C MET A 320 8.33 3.42 -6.82
N LYS A 321 9.52 2.91 -6.51
CA LYS A 321 10.78 3.66 -6.61
C LYS A 321 11.36 3.66 -8.02
N GLY A 322 12.04 4.75 -8.39
CA GLY A 322 12.63 4.97 -9.72
C GLY A 322 11.75 5.69 -10.74
N LYS A 323 10.56 6.15 -10.33
CA LYS A 323 9.41 6.49 -11.20
C LYS A 323 9.43 7.83 -11.95
N GLY A 324 10.57 8.50 -12.00
CA GLY A 324 10.85 9.59 -12.95
C GLY A 324 9.85 10.77 -12.92
N ALA A 325 9.74 11.48 -14.06
CA ALA A 325 8.93 12.68 -14.27
C ALA A 325 7.43 12.41 -14.49
N GLU A 326 6.88 11.34 -13.92
CA GLU A 326 5.51 10.86 -14.14
C GLU A 326 4.79 10.59 -12.82
N ASN A 327 3.46 10.70 -12.83
CA ASN A 327 2.64 10.23 -11.71
C ASN A 327 2.34 8.76 -11.94
N PHE A 328 2.79 7.90 -11.03
CA PHE A 328 2.61 6.47 -11.15
C PHE A 328 1.47 5.97 -10.28
N TYR A 329 0.57 5.24 -10.91
CA TYR A 329 -0.60 4.66 -10.27
C TYR A 329 -0.41 3.16 -10.13
N LEU A 330 -0.84 2.62 -8.99
CA LEU A 330 -1.20 1.22 -8.89
C LEU A 330 -2.50 1.04 -9.66
N GLY A 331 -2.43 0.48 -10.86
CA GLY A 331 -3.58 0.34 -11.75
C GLY A 331 -4.55 -0.73 -11.26
N ASN A 332 -4.01 -1.88 -10.89
CA ASN A 332 -4.80 -2.93 -10.27
C ASN A 332 -3.95 -3.93 -9.47
N GLU A 333 -4.67 -4.68 -8.64
CA GLU A 333 -4.19 -5.88 -7.96
C GLU A 333 -5.24 -6.98 -8.16
N VAL A 334 -4.84 -8.09 -8.78
CA VAL A 334 -5.72 -9.20 -9.13
C VAL A 334 -5.04 -10.52 -8.85
N VAL A 335 -5.82 -11.57 -8.62
CA VAL A 335 -5.31 -12.94 -8.55
C VAL A 335 -5.65 -13.64 -9.86
N VAL A 336 -4.64 -14.15 -10.56
CA VAL A 336 -4.79 -14.85 -11.86
C VAL A 336 -4.15 -16.24 -11.74
N GLY A 337 -4.68 -17.22 -12.46
CA GLY A 337 -4.04 -18.53 -12.59
C GLY A 337 -2.70 -18.41 -13.31
N LEU A 338 -1.71 -19.26 -12.97
CA LEU A 338 -0.41 -19.22 -13.62
C LEU A 338 -0.51 -19.48 -15.14
N ASP A 339 -1.41 -20.39 -15.53
CA ASP A 339 -1.75 -20.76 -16.90
C ASP A 339 -2.27 -19.58 -17.74
N ALA A 340 -2.94 -18.61 -17.11
CA ALA A 340 -3.48 -17.43 -17.78
C ALA A 340 -2.62 -16.17 -17.61
N ALA A 341 -1.57 -16.22 -16.78
CA ALA A 341 -0.77 -15.04 -16.42
C ALA A 341 -0.04 -14.42 -17.63
N ALA A 342 0.44 -15.24 -18.58
CA ALA A 342 1.09 -14.75 -19.78
C ALA A 342 0.12 -14.02 -20.73
N LEU A 343 -1.05 -14.61 -20.97
CA LEU A 343 -2.12 -13.99 -21.76
C LEU A 343 -2.55 -12.66 -21.13
N TYR A 344 -2.72 -12.63 -19.81
CA TYR A 344 -3.07 -11.42 -19.08
C TYR A 344 -2.01 -10.31 -19.25
N ALA A 345 -0.73 -10.63 -19.08
CA ALA A 345 0.36 -9.67 -19.28
C ALA A 345 0.41 -9.10 -20.70
N GLN A 346 0.14 -9.93 -21.72
CA GLN A 346 0.02 -9.48 -23.12
C GLN A 346 -1.16 -8.51 -23.30
N GLY A 347 -2.31 -8.83 -22.69
CA GLY A 347 -3.49 -7.94 -22.68
C GLY A 347 -3.19 -6.58 -22.05
N LEU A 348 -2.46 -6.55 -20.93
CA LEU A 348 -2.04 -5.30 -20.29
C LEU A 348 -1.13 -4.46 -21.18
N ARG A 349 -0.16 -5.07 -21.86
CA ARG A 349 0.71 -4.39 -22.84
C ARG A 349 -0.12 -3.81 -23.99
N ALA A 350 -1.05 -4.57 -24.54
CA ALA A 350 -1.93 -4.11 -25.62
C ALA A 350 -2.79 -2.91 -25.18
N ILE A 351 -3.32 -2.93 -23.95
CA ILE A 351 -4.07 -1.81 -23.37
C ILE A 351 -3.16 -0.59 -23.21
N ALA A 352 -1.97 -0.76 -22.63
CA ALA A 352 -1.01 0.32 -22.42
C ALA A 352 -0.61 0.98 -23.74
N SER A 353 -0.30 0.19 -24.79
CA SER A 353 -0.01 0.70 -26.13
C SER A 353 -1.19 1.46 -26.73
N ARG A 354 -2.40 0.88 -26.70
CA ARG A 354 -3.62 1.51 -27.25
C ARG A 354 -3.96 2.83 -26.54
N ARG A 355 -3.73 2.92 -25.23
CA ARG A 355 -4.00 4.12 -24.42
C ARG A 355 -2.83 5.10 -24.35
N ALA A 356 -1.68 4.76 -24.96
CA ALA A 356 -0.43 5.51 -24.85
C ALA A 356 -0.05 5.76 -23.37
N LEU A 357 -0.23 4.74 -22.52
CA LEU A 357 0.24 4.79 -21.14
C LEU A 357 1.76 4.72 -21.14
N THR A 358 2.39 5.54 -20.30
CA THR A 358 3.82 5.47 -20.07
C THR A 358 4.10 4.61 -18.84
N GLY A 359 5.33 4.14 -18.67
CA GLY A 359 5.76 3.47 -17.45
C GLY A 359 4.94 2.24 -17.05
N LEU A 360 4.38 1.45 -17.97
CA LEU A 360 3.79 0.16 -17.59
C LEU A 360 4.85 -0.66 -16.85
N ALA A 361 4.54 -1.18 -15.68
CA ALA A 361 5.43 -2.09 -14.96
C ALA A 361 4.57 -3.17 -14.30
N MET A 362 4.97 -4.43 -14.46
CA MET A 362 4.23 -5.56 -13.91
C MET A 362 5.13 -6.37 -12.99
N GLU A 363 4.57 -6.79 -11.86
CA GLU A 363 5.19 -7.76 -10.96
C GLU A 363 4.12 -8.73 -10.48
N ALA A 364 4.49 -9.99 -10.29
CA ALA A 364 3.56 -11.00 -9.82
C ALA A 364 4.20 -11.88 -8.75
N HIS A 365 3.63 -11.88 -7.55
CA HIS A 365 4.05 -12.75 -6.46
C HIS A 365 3.37 -14.11 -6.64
N ILE A 366 4.17 -15.16 -6.82
CA ILE A 366 3.66 -16.49 -7.12
C ILE A 366 3.20 -17.17 -5.84
N ILE A 367 1.98 -17.68 -5.89
CA ILE A 367 1.31 -18.42 -4.83
C ILE A 367 1.31 -19.88 -5.27
N LYS A 368 1.99 -20.75 -4.52
CA LYS A 368 2.13 -22.17 -4.87
C LYS A 368 0.79 -22.87 -5.08
N GLY A 369 -0.21 -22.50 -4.28
CA GLY A 369 -1.56 -23.07 -4.33
C GLY A 369 -1.60 -24.53 -3.87
N LYS A 370 -2.80 -25.06 -3.61
CA LYS A 370 -3.00 -26.48 -3.26
C LYS A 370 -3.22 -27.37 -4.48
N VAL A 371 -3.85 -26.81 -5.53
CA VAL A 371 -4.23 -27.52 -6.76
C VAL A 371 -3.30 -27.12 -7.90
N GLN A 372 -3.23 -25.81 -8.16
CA GLN A 372 -2.32 -25.23 -9.14
C GLN A 372 -1.79 -23.89 -8.64
N PRO A 373 -0.62 -23.45 -9.12
CA PRO A 373 -0.11 -22.12 -8.80
C PRO A 373 -1.02 -21.02 -9.35
N SER A 374 -1.05 -19.92 -8.61
CA SER A 374 -1.66 -18.67 -9.03
C SER A 374 -0.70 -17.53 -8.74
N CYS A 375 -1.03 -16.32 -9.14
CA CYS A 375 -0.21 -15.16 -8.89
C CYS A 375 -1.05 -13.98 -8.40
N LEU A 376 -0.59 -13.31 -7.34
CA LEU A 376 -1.01 -11.95 -7.05
C LEU A 376 -0.28 -11.05 -8.04
N PHE A 377 -1.01 -10.55 -9.03
CA PHE A 377 -0.49 -9.76 -10.14
C PHE A 377 -0.77 -8.28 -9.89
N LEU A 378 0.29 -7.46 -9.91
CA LEU A 378 0.23 -6.02 -9.73
C LEU A 378 0.67 -5.35 -11.02
N ALA A 379 -0.15 -4.43 -11.51
CA ALA A 379 0.19 -3.59 -12.65
C ALA A 379 0.25 -2.12 -12.23
N TYR A 380 1.35 -1.47 -12.60
CA TYR A 380 1.57 -0.05 -12.41
C TYR A 380 1.65 0.63 -13.77
N TYR A 381 1.23 1.88 -13.85
CA TYR A 381 1.47 2.70 -15.04
C TYR A 381 1.72 4.15 -14.65
N GLY A 382 2.55 4.81 -15.44
CA GLY A 382 2.80 6.23 -15.42
C GLY A 382 1.76 7.00 -16.24
N VAL A 383 1.54 8.24 -15.83
CA VAL A 383 0.82 9.24 -16.59
C VAL A 383 1.68 10.50 -16.62
N PRO A 384 1.87 11.15 -17.78
CA PRO A 384 2.68 12.35 -17.88
C PRO A 384 2.19 13.45 -16.91
N ARG A 385 3.11 14.06 -16.15
CA ARG A 385 2.85 15.10 -15.13
C ARG A 385 2.12 16.36 -15.66
N ASN A 386 2.08 16.54 -16.98
CA ASN A 386 1.49 17.69 -17.67
C ASN A 386 0.12 17.38 -18.32
N SER A 387 -0.45 16.20 -18.06
CA SER A 387 -1.77 15.81 -18.57
C SER A 387 -2.61 15.20 -17.45
N GLU A 388 -3.54 15.95 -16.85
CA GLU A 388 -4.58 15.32 -16.03
C GLU A 388 -5.64 14.74 -16.99
N ARG A 389 -5.56 13.42 -17.24
CA ARG A 389 -6.63 12.65 -17.89
C ARG A 389 -7.33 11.78 -16.84
N PRO A 390 -8.04 12.38 -15.87
CA PRO A 390 -8.58 11.62 -14.74
C PRO A 390 -9.52 10.50 -15.17
N PHE A 391 -10.34 10.72 -16.21
CA PHE A 391 -11.24 9.69 -16.71
C PHE A 391 -10.49 8.64 -17.51
N GLY A 392 -9.52 9.04 -18.34
CA GLY A 392 -8.62 8.13 -19.04
C GLY A 392 -7.82 7.21 -18.12
N ASN A 393 -7.34 7.73 -16.98
CA ASN A 393 -6.59 6.98 -15.97
C ASN A 393 -7.48 5.95 -15.29
N ILE A 394 -8.65 6.36 -14.80
CA ILE A 394 -9.61 5.42 -14.19
C ILE A 394 -10.02 4.35 -15.21
N ALA A 395 -10.27 4.73 -16.46
CA ALA A 395 -10.63 3.80 -17.51
C ALA A 395 -9.51 2.79 -17.84
N ALA A 396 -8.23 3.20 -17.78
CA ALA A 396 -7.10 2.27 -17.93
C ALA A 396 -7.08 1.21 -16.81
N ALA A 397 -7.22 1.66 -15.55
CA ALA A 397 -7.30 0.76 -14.39
C ALA A 397 -8.49 -0.23 -14.49
N ILE A 398 -9.65 0.23 -14.98
CA ILE A 398 -10.82 -0.62 -15.23
C ILE A 398 -10.56 -1.62 -16.36
N GLU A 399 -9.94 -1.20 -17.47
CA GLU A 399 -9.62 -2.11 -18.57
C GLU A 399 -8.66 -3.21 -18.11
N PHE A 400 -7.70 -2.90 -17.23
CA PHE A 400 -6.83 -3.91 -16.63
C PHE A 400 -7.63 -4.92 -15.79
N ASP A 401 -8.62 -4.48 -15.00
CA ASP A 401 -9.50 -5.40 -14.26
C ASP A 401 -10.33 -6.28 -15.20
N LEU A 402 -10.91 -5.70 -16.25
CA LEU A 402 -11.71 -6.43 -17.22
C LEU A 402 -10.88 -7.49 -17.96
N GLU A 403 -9.62 -7.16 -18.27
CA GLU A 403 -8.68 -8.09 -18.89
C GLU A 403 -8.33 -9.26 -17.96
N ALA A 404 -8.15 -8.98 -16.66
CA ALA A 404 -7.95 -10.04 -15.67
C ALA A 404 -9.15 -10.99 -15.64
N PHE A 405 -10.39 -10.47 -15.72
CA PHE A 405 -11.59 -11.32 -15.72
C PHE A 405 -11.74 -12.15 -17.00
N ARG A 406 -11.28 -11.65 -18.15
CA ARG A 406 -11.21 -12.44 -19.39
C ARG A 406 -10.24 -13.61 -19.26
N ALA A 407 -9.13 -13.38 -18.56
CA ALA A 407 -8.14 -14.38 -18.21
C ALA A 407 -8.58 -15.29 -17.02
N GLY A 408 -9.84 -15.24 -16.59
CA GLY A 408 -10.35 -16.06 -15.48
C GLY A 408 -9.89 -15.61 -14.09
N GLY A 409 -9.25 -14.45 -13.99
CA GLY A 409 -8.79 -13.87 -12.74
C GLY A 409 -9.92 -13.31 -11.87
N ARG A 410 -9.55 -12.97 -10.63
CA ARG A 410 -10.44 -12.42 -9.60
C ARG A 410 -9.83 -11.18 -8.95
N MET A 411 -10.69 -10.32 -8.41
CA MET A 411 -10.24 -9.13 -7.68
C MET A 411 -9.52 -9.50 -6.38
N TYR A 412 -8.45 -8.76 -6.04
CA TYR A 412 -7.77 -8.90 -4.76
C TYR A 412 -8.38 -7.96 -3.69
N PRO A 413 -8.20 -6.63 -3.73
CA PRO A 413 -9.00 -5.70 -2.92
C PRO A 413 -10.25 -5.22 -3.70
N ILE A 414 -11.25 -4.72 -2.98
CA ILE A 414 -12.46 -4.14 -3.57
C ILE A 414 -12.50 -2.62 -3.37
N GLY A 415 -12.45 -2.17 -2.12
CA GLY A 415 -12.59 -0.77 -1.77
C GLY A 415 -13.82 -0.12 -2.39
N ILE A 416 -13.73 1.19 -2.63
CA ILE A 416 -14.79 1.94 -3.31
C ILE A 416 -14.70 1.67 -4.82
N TYR A 417 -13.50 1.75 -5.41
CA TYR A 417 -13.36 1.81 -6.87
C TYR A 417 -13.71 0.51 -7.59
N LYS A 418 -13.57 -0.64 -6.91
CA LYS A 418 -13.80 -1.96 -7.52
C LYS A 418 -15.08 -2.62 -6.99
N THR A 419 -15.92 -1.91 -6.21
CA THR A 419 -17.22 -2.41 -5.73
C THR A 419 -18.12 -2.96 -6.85
N PRO A 420 -18.18 -2.36 -8.07
CA PRO A 420 -18.94 -2.95 -9.17
C PRO A 420 -18.51 -4.38 -9.56
N PHE A 421 -17.32 -4.81 -9.18
CA PHE A 421 -16.76 -6.13 -9.45
C PHE A 421 -16.80 -7.07 -8.24
N LEU A 422 -17.68 -6.83 -7.26
CA LEU A 422 -17.79 -7.66 -6.06
C LEU A 422 -17.96 -9.16 -6.36
N ALA A 423 -18.80 -9.49 -7.36
CA ALA A 423 -19.04 -10.86 -7.81
C ALA A 423 -17.82 -11.52 -8.47
N LYS A 424 -16.77 -10.74 -8.78
CA LYS A 424 -15.47 -11.23 -9.24
C LYS A 424 -14.50 -11.48 -8.10
N LYS A 425 -14.86 -11.24 -6.84
CA LYS A 425 -14.09 -11.65 -5.65
C LYS A 425 -14.79 -12.72 -4.86
N PHE A 426 -16.09 -12.55 -4.63
CA PHE A 426 -16.89 -13.43 -3.79
C PHE A 426 -18.01 -14.07 -4.62
N SER A 427 -18.21 -15.37 -4.43
CA SER A 427 -19.39 -16.08 -4.88
C SER A 427 -20.66 -15.58 -4.18
N ALA A 428 -21.83 -15.90 -4.73
CA ALA A 428 -23.11 -15.55 -4.11
C ALA A 428 -23.25 -16.13 -2.69
N ALA A 429 -22.81 -17.37 -2.48
CA ALA A 429 -22.82 -18.02 -1.17
C ALA A 429 -21.92 -17.31 -0.15
N GLU A 430 -20.71 -16.89 -0.57
CA GLU A 430 -19.81 -16.10 0.27
C GLU A 430 -20.40 -14.73 0.62
N ILE A 431 -21.06 -14.06 -0.33
CA ILE A 431 -21.73 -12.78 -0.06
C ILE A 431 -22.84 -12.95 0.99
N GLU A 432 -23.67 -13.98 0.88
CA GLU A 432 -24.72 -14.23 1.88
C GLU A 432 -24.14 -14.59 3.24
N ARG A 433 -23.03 -15.35 3.28
CA ARG A 433 -22.28 -15.62 4.53
C ARG A 433 -21.77 -14.33 5.15
N LEU A 434 -21.11 -13.47 4.37
CA LEU A 434 -20.60 -12.18 4.81
C LEU A 434 -21.72 -11.27 5.34
N LYS A 435 -22.92 -11.28 4.72
CA LYS A 435 -24.08 -10.51 5.21
C LYS A 435 -24.58 -11.01 6.55
N ARG A 436 -24.64 -12.33 6.77
CA ARG A 436 -25.04 -12.91 8.06
C ARG A 436 -24.08 -12.50 9.17
N VAL A 437 -22.77 -12.66 8.96
CA VAL A 437 -21.76 -12.24 9.93
C VAL A 437 -21.83 -10.73 10.15
N LYS A 438 -22.01 -9.91 9.10
CA LYS A 438 -22.20 -8.46 9.28
C LYS A 438 -23.42 -8.13 10.15
N ALA A 439 -24.54 -8.83 9.99
CA ALA A 439 -25.73 -8.57 10.80
C ALA A 439 -25.51 -8.89 12.30
N GLU A 440 -24.64 -9.86 12.60
CA GLU A 440 -24.26 -10.24 13.97
C GLU A 440 -23.35 -9.19 14.62
N PHE A 441 -22.28 -8.78 13.94
CA PHE A 441 -21.26 -7.88 14.48
C PHE A 441 -21.58 -6.38 14.27
N ASP A 442 -22.43 -6.06 13.31
CA ASP A 442 -22.78 -4.70 12.91
C ASP A 442 -24.25 -4.58 12.46
N PRO A 443 -25.22 -4.81 13.36
CA PRO A 443 -26.65 -4.83 13.02
C PRO A 443 -27.14 -3.49 12.44
N LYS A 444 -26.46 -2.39 12.76
CA LYS A 444 -26.80 -1.04 12.28
C LYS A 444 -26.04 -0.63 11.01
N GLY A 445 -25.09 -1.42 10.53
CA GLY A 445 -24.30 -1.11 9.34
C GLY A 445 -23.36 0.09 9.48
N LEU A 446 -22.84 0.35 10.70
CA LEU A 446 -22.02 1.51 11.03
C LEU A 446 -20.54 1.34 10.65
N PHE A 447 -20.06 0.11 10.49
CA PHE A 447 -18.67 -0.14 10.12
C PHE A 447 -18.43 0.10 8.64
N ASN A 448 -17.58 1.11 8.38
CA ASN A 448 -17.02 1.48 7.09
C ASN A 448 -18.03 1.51 5.92
N PRO A 449 -19.20 2.17 6.06
CA PRO A 449 -20.28 2.05 5.08
C PRO A 449 -19.95 2.69 3.73
N GLY A 450 -20.78 2.37 2.73
CA GLY A 450 -20.68 2.92 1.37
C GLY A 450 -19.68 2.21 0.47
N LYS A 451 -19.24 1.01 0.86
CA LYS A 451 -18.37 0.09 0.10
C LYS A 451 -19.21 -1.13 -0.29
N PHE A 452 -18.69 -2.36 -0.17
CA PHE A 452 -19.35 -3.51 -0.79
C PHE A 452 -20.66 -3.98 -0.16
N PHE A 453 -20.93 -3.77 1.14
CA PHE A 453 -22.24 -4.16 1.73
C PHE A 453 -23.36 -3.15 1.48
N HIS A 454 -23.01 -1.87 1.36
CA HIS A 454 -23.97 -0.76 1.35
C HIS A 454 -23.64 0.25 0.25
N TRP A 455 -23.30 -0.24 -0.95
CA TRP A 455 -23.04 0.59 -2.11
C TRP A 455 -24.31 1.35 -2.50
N GLY A 456 -24.45 2.58 -1.99
CA GLY A 456 -25.65 3.41 -2.16
C GLY A 456 -26.33 3.85 -0.86
N ALA A 457 -25.80 3.55 0.33
CA ALA A 457 -26.19 4.27 1.54
C ALA A 457 -25.90 5.76 1.39
N GLY A 458 -26.90 6.61 1.61
CA GLY A 458 -26.82 8.06 1.40
C GLY A 458 -27.11 8.55 -0.03
N LEU A 459 -27.48 7.67 -0.97
CA LEU A 459 -28.00 8.06 -2.29
C LEU A 459 -29.54 7.94 -2.32
N PRO A 460 -30.27 8.84 -3.02
CA PRO A 460 -31.72 8.72 -3.22
C PRO A 460 -32.13 7.35 -3.78
N LEU A 461 -33.34 6.87 -3.46
CA LEU A 461 -33.86 5.54 -3.84
C LEU A 461 -33.74 5.25 -5.35
N ALA A 462 -34.02 6.24 -6.20
CA ALA A 462 -33.87 6.13 -7.66
C ALA A 462 -32.41 5.83 -8.08
N ARG A 463 -31.42 6.43 -7.42
CA ARG A 463 -30.01 6.13 -7.66
C ARG A 463 -29.64 4.74 -7.12
N ARG A 464 -30.16 4.31 -5.98
CA ARG A 464 -29.93 2.95 -5.45
C ARG A 464 -30.40 1.87 -6.43
N LEU A 465 -31.61 2.02 -6.99
CA LEU A 465 -32.17 1.10 -7.97
C LEU A 465 -31.39 1.12 -9.30
N PHE A 466 -31.02 2.31 -9.79
CA PHE A 466 -30.15 2.46 -10.97
C PHE A 466 -28.79 1.77 -10.80
N TRP A 467 -28.15 1.91 -9.64
CA TRP A 467 -26.86 1.28 -9.35
C TRP A 467 -26.97 -0.23 -9.09
N ALA A 468 -28.05 -0.72 -8.50
CA ALA A 468 -28.33 -2.16 -8.39
C ALA A 468 -28.51 -2.81 -9.78
N ALA A 469 -29.12 -2.10 -10.73
CA ALA A 469 -29.18 -2.53 -12.12
C ALA A 469 -27.81 -2.47 -12.81
N LEU A 470 -27.02 -1.41 -12.56
CA LEU A 470 -25.68 -1.24 -13.14
C LEU A 470 -24.66 -2.26 -12.61
N THR A 471 -24.75 -2.67 -11.35
CA THR A 471 -23.87 -3.72 -10.77
C THR A 471 -24.14 -5.10 -11.36
N ARG A 472 -25.40 -5.42 -11.68
CA ARG A 472 -25.77 -6.65 -12.41
C ARG A 472 -25.31 -6.63 -13.88
N LEU A 473 -25.25 -5.45 -14.49
CA LEU A 473 -24.71 -5.22 -15.84
C LEU A 473 -23.27 -4.68 -15.82
N ALA A 474 -22.54 -4.81 -14.70
CA ALA A 474 -21.32 -4.04 -14.43
C ALA A 474 -20.25 -4.16 -15.52
N PRO A 475 -19.93 -5.36 -16.06
CA PRO A 475 -18.95 -5.44 -17.14
C PRO A 475 -19.38 -4.66 -18.38
N LEU A 476 -20.68 -4.67 -18.73
CA LEU A 476 -21.23 -3.97 -19.89
C LEU A 476 -21.27 -2.45 -19.68
N GLY A 477 -21.75 -2.01 -18.51
CA GLY A 477 -21.81 -0.60 -18.14
C GLY A 477 -20.42 0.03 -17.97
N MET A 478 -19.47 -0.70 -17.39
CA MET A 478 -18.07 -0.26 -17.28
C MET A 478 -17.38 -0.25 -18.65
N THR A 479 -17.68 -1.20 -19.54
CA THR A 479 -17.20 -1.16 -20.93
C THR A 479 -17.71 0.09 -21.67
N LEU A 480 -18.97 0.49 -21.45
CA LEU A 480 -19.49 1.73 -22.02
C LEU A 480 -18.78 2.96 -21.45
N LEU A 481 -18.60 3.04 -20.13
CA LEU A 481 -17.86 4.12 -19.47
C LEU A 481 -16.44 4.25 -20.03
N VAL A 482 -15.73 3.13 -20.16
CA VAL A 482 -14.39 3.02 -20.74
C VAL A 482 -14.35 3.57 -22.17
N LYS A 483 -15.33 3.21 -23.02
CA LYS A 483 -15.43 3.69 -24.40
C LYS A 483 -15.73 5.19 -24.49
N THR A 484 -16.47 5.73 -23.53
CA THR A 484 -16.81 7.16 -23.48
C THR A 484 -15.79 8.03 -22.74
N ALA A 485 -14.80 7.44 -22.07
CA ALA A 485 -13.87 8.15 -21.19
C ALA A 485 -13.06 9.24 -21.92
N SER A 486 -12.63 8.98 -23.16
CA SER A 486 -11.91 9.97 -23.98
C SER A 486 -12.78 11.17 -24.35
N LEU A 487 -14.06 10.95 -24.62
CA LEU A 487 -15.04 12.02 -24.86
C LEU A 487 -15.28 12.83 -23.58
N LEU A 488 -15.38 12.16 -22.42
CA LEU A 488 -15.50 12.84 -21.13
C LEU A 488 -14.28 13.69 -20.80
N ASP A 489 -13.06 13.20 -21.06
CA ASP A 489 -11.83 14.00 -20.91
C ASP A 489 -11.82 15.19 -21.88
N GLN A 490 -12.27 15.04 -23.13
CA GLN A 490 -12.35 16.15 -24.10
C GLN A 490 -13.38 17.21 -23.70
N VAL A 491 -14.56 16.79 -23.24
CA VAL A 491 -15.63 17.68 -22.77
C VAL A 491 -15.22 18.38 -21.49
N ALA A 492 -14.71 17.64 -20.50
CA ALA A 492 -14.16 18.18 -19.26
C ALA A 492 -13.03 19.17 -19.55
N GLY A 493 -12.08 18.79 -20.40
CA GLY A 493 -10.98 19.64 -20.83
C GLY A 493 -11.45 20.91 -21.54
N THR A 494 -12.52 20.87 -22.34
CA THR A 494 -13.04 22.05 -23.05
C THR A 494 -13.80 23.02 -22.13
N LEU A 495 -14.57 22.49 -21.18
CA LEU A 495 -15.34 23.28 -20.21
C LEU A 495 -14.49 23.79 -19.02
N LEU A 496 -13.43 23.06 -18.63
CA LEU A 496 -12.59 23.33 -17.45
C LEU A 496 -11.21 23.92 -17.80
N ARG A 497 -10.93 24.24 -19.07
CA ARG A 497 -9.57 24.53 -19.62
C ARG A 497 -8.81 25.73 -19.03
N ARG A 498 -9.44 26.66 -18.31
CA ARG A 498 -8.78 27.88 -17.78
C ARG A 498 -8.09 27.72 -16.41
N PRO A 499 -8.63 26.99 -15.42
CA PRO A 499 -7.95 26.79 -14.13
C PRO A 499 -6.75 25.80 -14.13
N GLU A 500 -6.65 24.89 -15.09
CA GLU A 500 -5.67 23.78 -15.04
C GLU A 500 -4.23 24.22 -15.39
N GLU A 501 -4.03 25.00 -16.45
CA GLU A 501 -2.69 25.48 -16.84
C GLU A 501 -2.06 26.41 -15.78
N LYS A 502 -2.87 27.26 -15.14
CA LYS A 502 -2.42 28.08 -14.01
C LYS A 502 -1.99 27.23 -12.82
N THR A 503 -2.72 26.15 -12.55
CA THR A 503 -2.41 25.19 -11.48
C THR A 503 -1.08 24.48 -11.77
N LEU A 504 -0.88 24.00 -13.01
CA LEU A 504 0.37 23.37 -13.42
C LEU A 504 1.56 24.33 -13.37
N GLN A 505 1.36 25.60 -13.74
CA GLN A 505 2.40 26.62 -13.62
C GLN A 505 2.77 26.90 -12.15
N ALA A 506 1.79 26.93 -11.24
CA ALA A 506 2.04 27.06 -9.80
C ALA A 506 2.86 25.86 -9.28
N ILE A 507 2.46 24.64 -9.62
CA ILE A 507 3.20 23.40 -9.27
C ILE A 507 4.64 23.44 -9.80
N ARG A 508 4.85 23.93 -11.02
CA ARG A 508 6.20 24.04 -11.60
C ARG A 508 7.08 25.06 -10.89
N ARG A 509 6.53 26.14 -10.35
CA ARG A 509 7.31 27.23 -9.74
C ARG A 509 7.58 27.03 -8.25
N ASP A 510 6.67 26.37 -7.53
CA ASP A 510 6.78 26.15 -6.09
C ASP A 510 7.34 24.74 -5.80
N PRO A 511 8.53 24.61 -5.18
CA PRO A 511 9.13 23.31 -4.88
C PRO A 511 8.28 22.46 -3.92
N VAL A 512 7.49 23.07 -3.04
CA VAL A 512 6.59 22.35 -2.12
C VAL A 512 5.41 21.78 -2.88
N LEU A 513 4.80 22.54 -3.79
CA LEU A 513 3.71 22.05 -4.64
C LEU A 513 4.19 20.97 -5.60
N ARG A 514 5.41 21.10 -6.12
CA ARG A 514 6.04 20.04 -6.93
C ARG A 514 6.21 18.76 -6.13
N ALA A 515 6.79 18.84 -4.93
CA ALA A 515 6.96 17.70 -4.04
C ALA A 515 5.59 17.08 -3.65
N ALA A 516 4.57 17.89 -3.42
CA ALA A 516 3.22 17.41 -3.11
C ALA A 516 2.59 16.66 -4.29
N PHE A 517 2.79 17.15 -5.51
CA PHE A 517 2.30 16.50 -6.72
C PHE A 517 3.03 15.17 -7.01
N GLU A 518 4.33 15.10 -6.69
CA GLU A 518 5.15 13.89 -6.83
C GLU A 518 4.87 12.83 -5.74
N CYS A 519 4.24 13.24 -4.64
CA CYS A 519 3.95 12.35 -3.53
C CYS A 519 2.91 11.29 -3.93
N VAL A 520 3.31 10.02 -3.94
CA VAL A 520 2.39 8.89 -4.15
C VAL A 520 1.55 8.55 -2.91
N GLN A 521 1.58 9.38 -1.86
CA GLN A 521 0.72 9.29 -0.65
C GLN A 521 0.80 7.97 0.14
N CYS A 522 1.82 7.13 -0.09
CA CYS A 522 1.98 5.80 0.52
C CYS A 522 2.09 5.78 2.07
N GLY A 523 2.44 6.90 2.69
CA GLY A 523 2.56 7.01 4.14
C GLY A 523 3.82 6.37 4.74
N PHE A 524 4.79 5.92 3.93
CA PHE A 524 6.03 5.30 4.43
C PHE A 524 6.88 6.25 5.29
N CYS A 525 6.70 7.56 5.13
CA CYS A 525 7.37 8.56 5.96
C CYS A 525 6.84 8.64 7.39
N LEU A 526 5.64 8.12 7.69
CA LEU A 526 5.03 8.16 9.04
C LEU A 526 5.91 7.42 10.07
N PRO A 527 6.20 6.10 9.90
CA PRO A 527 6.96 5.34 10.92
C PRO A 527 8.38 5.83 11.16
N VAL A 528 8.96 6.59 10.24
CA VAL A 528 10.35 7.06 10.34
C VAL A 528 10.43 8.53 10.76
N CYS A 529 9.29 9.18 10.99
CA CYS A 529 9.23 10.57 11.39
C CYS A 529 9.21 10.67 12.92
N PRO A 530 10.29 11.14 13.56
CA PRO A 530 10.35 11.23 15.01
C PRO A 530 9.33 12.22 15.58
N ALA A 531 8.97 13.26 14.81
CA ALA A 531 7.90 14.19 15.16
C ALA A 531 6.57 13.44 15.32
N TYR A 532 6.18 12.66 14.30
CA TYR A 532 4.94 11.88 14.33
C TYR A 532 4.91 10.83 15.43
N LEU A 533 6.03 10.15 15.69
CA LEU A 533 6.10 9.16 16.77
C LEU A 533 5.95 9.80 18.16
N ALA A 534 6.39 11.04 18.34
CA ALA A 534 6.24 11.78 19.60
C ALA A 534 4.85 12.42 19.74
N THR A 535 4.30 12.99 18.66
CA THR A 535 3.07 13.80 18.71
C THR A 535 1.81 13.03 18.36
N ASN A 536 1.93 11.91 17.64
CA ASN A 536 0.83 11.18 17.00
C ASN A 536 0.07 12.03 15.94
N ASP A 537 0.72 13.08 15.44
CA ASP A 537 0.12 14.06 14.54
C ASP A 537 0.70 13.92 13.12
N GLU A 538 -0.13 13.45 12.18
CA GLU A 538 0.27 13.26 10.79
C GLU A 538 0.66 14.58 10.11
N LYS A 539 0.17 15.73 10.59
CA LYS A 539 0.51 17.07 10.08
C LYS A 539 2.01 17.37 10.19
N THR A 540 2.71 16.72 11.12
CA THR A 540 4.16 16.84 11.31
C THR A 540 4.98 15.98 10.34
N THR A 541 4.35 15.06 9.61
CA THR A 541 5.02 14.14 8.68
C THR A 541 5.27 14.80 7.32
N ALA A 542 6.19 14.23 6.53
CA ALA A 542 6.40 14.67 5.16
C ALA A 542 5.13 14.64 4.32
N ARG A 543 4.38 13.53 4.37
CA ARG A 543 3.10 13.39 3.65
C ARG A 543 2.11 14.46 4.10
N GLY A 544 1.90 14.61 5.41
CA GLY A 544 0.96 15.59 5.97
C GLY A 544 1.28 17.01 5.54
N LYS A 545 2.55 17.42 5.68
CA LYS A 545 3.03 18.76 5.31
C LYS A 545 2.75 19.11 3.85
N LEU A 546 3.12 18.21 2.94
CA LEU A 546 2.91 18.42 1.50
C LEU A 546 1.45 18.51 1.13
N LEU A 547 0.64 17.57 1.64
CA LEU A 547 -0.78 17.49 1.30
C LEU A 547 -1.56 18.67 1.87
N LEU A 548 -1.25 19.12 3.09
CA LEU A 548 -1.86 20.31 3.68
C LEU A 548 -1.45 21.59 2.94
N TYR A 549 -0.17 21.74 2.58
CA TYR A 549 0.25 22.89 1.79
C TYR A 549 -0.44 22.91 0.42
N ALA A 550 -0.52 21.77 -0.28
CA ALA A 550 -1.28 21.68 -1.53
C ALA A 550 -2.80 21.91 -1.33
N ALA A 551 -3.36 21.50 -0.20
CA ALA A 551 -4.75 21.76 0.20
C ALA A 551 -5.05 23.27 0.28
N GLN A 552 -4.14 24.03 0.89
CA GLN A 552 -4.26 25.48 1.09
C GLN A 552 -4.04 26.27 -0.20
N GLN A 553 -3.08 25.87 -1.04
CA GLN A 553 -2.64 26.67 -2.19
C GLN A 553 -3.39 26.36 -3.49
N LEU A 554 -3.93 25.15 -3.65
CA LEU A 554 -4.50 24.71 -4.92
C LEU A 554 -6.04 24.68 -4.87
N PRO A 555 -6.74 25.37 -5.77
CA PRO A 555 -8.19 25.29 -5.85
C PRO A 555 -8.69 23.84 -6.04
N GLY A 556 -9.71 23.46 -5.26
CA GLY A 556 -10.38 22.16 -5.34
C GLY A 556 -9.56 20.96 -4.86
N SER A 557 -8.38 21.15 -4.27
CA SER A 557 -7.61 20.07 -3.62
C SER A 557 -8.21 19.68 -2.25
N ALA A 558 -8.93 20.62 -1.61
CA ALA A 558 -9.60 20.48 -0.33
C ALA A 558 -11.10 20.83 -0.40
N PRO A 559 -11.90 20.51 0.63
CA PRO A 559 -13.27 21.00 0.76
C PRO A 559 -13.35 22.52 0.63
N GLU A 560 -14.49 23.01 0.14
CA GLU A 560 -14.73 24.45 0.01
C GLU A 560 -14.61 25.14 1.37
N GLY A 561 -13.86 26.25 1.43
CA GLY A 561 -13.60 26.97 2.67
C GLY A 561 -12.49 26.40 3.56
N PHE A 562 -11.79 25.33 3.13
CA PHE A 562 -10.61 24.84 3.86
C PHE A 562 -9.56 25.95 4.03
N GLN A 563 -9.15 26.17 5.27
CA GLN A 563 -8.04 27.06 5.62
C GLN A 563 -7.26 26.45 6.78
N PHE A 564 -5.94 26.68 6.80
CA PHE A 564 -5.10 26.36 7.94
C PHE A 564 -5.66 26.95 9.23
N SER A 565 -5.81 26.09 10.22
CA SER A 565 -5.94 26.54 11.60
C SER A 565 -4.58 27.03 12.12
N PRO A 566 -4.55 27.81 13.23
CA PRO A 566 -3.30 28.10 13.93
C PRO A 566 -2.54 26.83 14.34
N LEU A 567 -3.26 25.74 14.63
CA LEU A 567 -2.67 24.45 14.98
C LEU A 567 -2.01 23.77 13.78
N ASP A 568 -2.63 23.84 12.60
CA ASP A 568 -2.04 23.38 11.34
C ASP A 568 -0.70 24.08 11.10
N ALA A 569 -0.71 25.42 11.10
CA ALA A 569 0.47 26.24 10.88
C ALA A 569 1.59 25.94 11.88
N LYS A 570 1.25 25.71 13.15
CA LYS A 570 2.21 25.30 14.18
C LYS A 570 2.79 23.92 13.90
N SER A 571 1.97 22.94 13.53
CA SER A 571 2.37 21.55 13.28
C SER A 571 3.27 21.42 12.04
N LEU A 572 3.01 22.23 11.00
CA LEU A 572 3.85 22.29 9.80
C LEU A 572 5.30 22.71 10.11
N GLN A 573 5.50 23.52 11.16
CA GLN A 573 6.82 23.96 11.62
C GLN A 573 7.52 22.93 12.53
N MET A 574 6.83 21.90 13.02
CA MET A 574 7.43 20.84 13.83
C MET A 574 8.21 19.87 12.93
N CYS A 575 9.52 20.07 12.84
CA CYS A 575 10.44 19.24 12.07
C CYS A 575 11.76 19.09 12.84
N MET A 576 12.34 17.88 12.85
CA MET A 576 13.70 17.67 13.38
C MET A 576 14.78 17.80 12.28
N HIS A 577 14.40 18.10 11.04
CA HIS A 577 15.28 18.15 9.86
C HIS A 577 16.21 16.93 9.66
N CYS A 578 15.83 15.75 10.17
CA CYS A 578 16.67 14.54 10.14
C CYS A 578 16.75 13.84 8.76
N ALA A 579 15.97 14.30 7.76
CA ALA A 579 15.84 13.69 6.43
C ALA A 579 15.46 12.20 6.39
N GLY A 580 14.95 11.62 7.48
CA GLY A 580 14.52 10.22 7.54
C GLY A 580 13.44 9.88 6.51
N CYS A 581 12.51 10.82 6.27
CA CYS A 581 11.45 10.68 5.26
C CYS A 581 11.98 10.52 3.83
N THR A 582 13.12 11.14 3.48
CA THR A 582 13.74 11.01 2.16
C THR A 582 14.27 9.61 1.92
N LYS A 583 14.75 8.92 2.97
CA LYS A 583 15.32 7.56 2.87
C LYS A 583 14.27 6.48 2.56
N VAL A 584 13.00 6.73 2.88
CA VAL A 584 11.88 5.80 2.65
C VAL A 584 10.89 6.28 1.60
N CYS A 585 11.15 7.41 0.94
CA CYS A 585 10.22 7.96 -0.03
C CYS A 585 10.13 7.03 -1.25
N GLN A 586 8.92 6.50 -1.51
CA GLN A 586 8.65 5.70 -2.70
C GLN A 586 8.88 6.49 -3.99
N SER A 587 8.57 7.79 -4.00
CA SER A 587 8.78 8.67 -5.16
C SER A 587 10.18 9.28 -5.23
N GLU A 588 11.03 9.06 -4.22
CA GLU A 588 12.39 9.62 -4.15
C GLU A 588 12.45 11.15 -4.22
N ILE A 589 11.44 11.80 -3.67
CA ILE A 589 11.37 13.26 -3.61
C ILE A 589 12.52 13.78 -2.74
N ASP A 590 13.25 14.77 -3.23
CA ASP A 590 14.15 15.56 -2.40
C ASP A 590 13.33 16.52 -1.55
N LEU A 591 13.00 16.07 -0.34
CA LEU A 591 12.07 16.75 0.54
C LEU A 591 12.69 17.95 1.29
N VAL A 592 14.02 17.99 1.43
CA VAL A 592 14.68 19.03 2.25
C VAL A 592 14.48 20.44 1.67
N PRO A 593 14.70 20.69 0.36
CA PRO A 593 14.40 21.99 -0.23
C PRO A 593 12.93 22.40 -0.11
N ALA A 594 12.01 21.43 -0.22
CA ALA A 594 10.59 21.68 -0.02
C ALA A 594 10.28 22.11 1.43
N TRP A 595 10.95 21.53 2.43
CA TRP A 595 10.76 21.94 3.83
C TRP A 595 11.22 23.35 4.12
N HIS A 596 12.41 23.73 3.65
CA HIS A 596 12.89 25.11 3.83
C HIS A 596 11.89 26.10 3.25
N LYS A 597 11.36 25.81 2.04
CA LYS A 597 10.38 26.70 1.41
C LYS A 597 9.03 26.75 2.14
N LEU A 598 8.56 25.59 2.60
CA LEU A 598 7.34 25.48 3.38
C LEU A 598 7.46 26.29 4.69
N GLU A 599 8.55 26.10 5.43
CA GLU A 599 8.81 26.79 6.69
C GLU A 599 8.91 28.30 6.49
N GLU A 600 9.62 28.78 5.47
CA GLU A 600 9.63 30.21 5.10
C GLU A 600 8.21 30.76 4.88
N SER A 601 7.39 30.04 4.13
CA SER A 601 6.02 30.45 3.81
C SER A 601 5.15 30.51 5.06
N VAL A 602 5.19 29.48 5.89
CA VAL A 602 4.39 29.38 7.12
C VAL A 602 4.84 30.41 8.15
N VAL A 603 6.15 30.56 8.38
CA VAL A 603 6.71 31.57 9.31
C VAL A 603 6.36 32.98 8.87
N LYS A 604 6.43 33.29 7.57
CA LYS A 604 6.07 34.62 7.05
C LYS A 604 4.60 34.97 7.34
N GLN A 605 3.70 33.99 7.27
CA GLN A 605 2.27 34.22 7.45
C GLN A 605 1.79 34.12 8.90
N TRP A 606 2.39 33.23 9.70
CA TRP A 606 1.89 32.87 11.05
C TRP A 606 2.88 33.17 12.17
N GLY A 607 4.10 33.59 11.84
CA GLY A 607 5.19 33.70 12.82
C GLY A 607 5.75 32.34 13.23
N GLN A 608 6.82 32.39 14.02
CA GLN A 608 7.50 31.21 14.53
C GLN A 608 7.11 30.92 15.99
N PRO A 609 6.57 29.74 16.32
CA PRO A 609 6.17 29.37 17.69
C PRO A 609 7.42 28.89 18.47
N LYS A 610 8.29 29.84 18.83
CA LYS A 610 9.63 29.54 19.37
C LYS A 610 9.62 28.71 20.65
N GLU A 611 8.70 29.01 21.57
CA GLU A 611 8.59 28.30 22.84
C GLU A 611 8.14 26.87 22.60
N GLU A 612 7.14 26.68 21.76
CA GLU A 612 6.57 25.35 21.56
C GLU A 612 7.42 24.49 20.64
N LEU A 613 8.23 25.09 19.76
CA LEU A 613 9.30 24.38 19.07
C LEU A 613 10.36 23.85 20.05
N ARG A 614 10.74 24.64 21.06
CA ARG A 614 11.68 24.17 22.10
C ARG A 614 11.09 23.02 22.89
N ASP A 615 9.82 23.11 23.27
CA ASP A 615 9.14 22.03 24.00
C ASP A 615 8.92 20.79 23.14
N PHE A 616 8.59 20.99 21.86
CA PHE A 616 8.50 19.92 20.87
C PHE A 616 9.83 19.17 20.76
N VAL A 617 10.96 19.87 20.57
CA VAL A 617 12.28 19.23 20.47
C VAL A 617 12.57 18.43 21.75
N LYS A 618 12.39 19.02 22.94
CA LYS A 618 12.56 18.31 24.21
C LYS A 618 11.66 17.08 24.33
N SER A 619 10.44 17.13 23.80
CA SER A 619 9.51 16.01 23.84
C SER A 619 9.97 14.86 22.92
N VAL A 620 10.48 15.19 21.73
CA VAL A 620 11.04 14.22 20.78
C VAL A 620 12.31 13.60 21.35
N GLU A 621 13.21 14.39 21.91
CA GLU A 621 14.45 13.92 22.52
C GLU A 621 14.23 13.01 23.73
N LYS A 622 13.06 13.09 24.39
CA LYS A 622 12.69 12.16 25.48
C LYS A 622 12.01 10.88 24.98
N SER A 623 11.64 10.80 23.71
CA SER A 623 10.92 9.64 23.16
C SER A 623 11.86 8.43 23.02
N PRO A 624 11.51 7.26 23.61
CA PRO A 624 12.25 6.03 23.38
C PRO A 624 12.33 5.64 21.89
N GLN A 625 11.26 5.92 21.14
CA GLN A 625 11.18 5.66 19.71
C GLN A 625 12.15 6.53 18.91
N TYR A 626 12.36 7.79 19.30
CA TYR A 626 13.38 8.65 18.70
C TYR A 626 14.79 8.07 18.90
N HIS A 627 15.13 7.66 20.13
CA HIS A 627 16.44 7.06 20.40
C HIS A 627 16.64 5.73 19.67
N ARG A 628 15.58 4.93 19.51
CA ARG A 628 15.60 3.73 18.68
C ARG A 628 15.98 4.06 17.23
N LEU A 629 15.31 5.04 16.62
CA LEU A 629 15.61 5.50 15.25
C LEU A 629 17.06 6.01 15.10
N LEU A 630 17.63 6.64 16.13
CA LEU A 630 19.02 7.07 16.11
C LEU A 630 20.01 5.89 16.14
N ARG A 631 19.74 4.87 16.97
CA ARG A 631 20.62 3.71 17.10
C ARG A 631 20.56 2.78 15.88
N GLU A 632 19.36 2.54 15.39
CA GLU A 632 19.10 1.52 14.36
C GLU A 632 19.02 2.10 12.94
N GLY A 633 18.82 3.42 12.84
CA GLY A 633 18.56 4.10 11.58
C GLY A 633 17.08 4.07 11.18
N ALA A 634 16.69 4.98 10.28
CA ALA A 634 15.31 5.11 9.80
C ALA A 634 14.85 3.95 8.89
N VAL A 635 15.77 3.09 8.43
CA VAL A 635 15.49 2.06 7.43
C VAL A 635 16.24 0.80 7.81
N VAL A 636 15.52 -0.24 8.23
CA VAL A 636 16.08 -1.57 8.40
C VAL A 636 16.09 -2.26 7.04
N LYS A 637 17.23 -2.19 6.33
CA LYS A 637 17.51 -2.98 5.13
C LYS A 637 18.79 -3.76 5.36
N GLU A 638 18.78 -5.05 5.02
CA GLU A 638 19.99 -5.83 4.89
C GLU A 638 20.26 -6.07 3.41
N ALA A 639 21.46 -5.68 2.95
CA ALA A 639 21.97 -6.17 1.68
C ALA A 639 22.30 -7.67 1.87
N PRO A 640 21.87 -8.55 0.95
CA PRO A 640 22.25 -9.95 1.02
C PRO A 640 23.78 -10.08 0.99
N ARG A 641 24.32 -11.04 1.74
CA ARG A 641 25.74 -11.40 1.58
C ARG A 641 25.86 -12.06 0.20
N PRO A 642 26.73 -11.58 -0.71
CA PRO A 642 26.94 -12.28 -1.97
C PRO A 642 27.38 -13.72 -1.68
N LEU A 643 26.89 -14.68 -2.48
CA LEU A 643 27.41 -16.05 -2.45
C LEU A 643 28.94 -15.97 -2.57
N PRO A 644 29.71 -16.63 -1.68
CA PRO A 644 31.18 -16.58 -1.74
C PRO A 644 31.65 -16.99 -3.14
N ALA A 645 32.39 -16.11 -3.80
CA ALA A 645 33.07 -16.46 -5.04
C ALA A 645 34.26 -17.37 -4.67
N GLY A 646 34.13 -18.67 -4.93
CA GLY A 646 35.29 -19.57 -4.91
C GLY A 646 35.60 -20.31 -3.61
N ALA A 647 34.62 -20.93 -2.95
CA ALA A 647 34.91 -22.13 -2.14
C ALA A 647 34.88 -23.37 -3.05
N SER A 648 35.74 -23.38 -4.08
CA SER A 648 36.15 -24.60 -4.74
C SER A 648 37.24 -25.24 -3.87
N GLY A 649 36.84 -26.13 -2.98
CA GLY A 649 37.75 -26.93 -2.15
C GLY A 649 37.59 -26.71 -0.65
N LEU A 650 36.74 -27.53 -0.03
CA LEU A 650 37.09 -28.44 1.06
C LEU A 650 36.14 -29.64 1.02
#